data_AF-A0A9P5V863-F1
#
_entry.id   AF-A0A9P5V863-F1
#
_cell.length_a   1.000
_cell.length_b   1.000
_cell.length_c   1.000
_cell.angle_alpha   90.00
_cell.angle_beta   90.00
_cell.angle_gamma   90.00
#
_symmetry.space_group_name_H-M   'P 1'
#
loop_
_entity.id
_entity.type
_entity.pdbx_description
1 polymer ?
#
loop_
_entity_poly.entity_id
_entity_poly.type
_entity_poly.pdbx_seq_one_letter_code
_entity_poly.pdbx_strand_id
1 'polypeptide(L)'
;MEELSEVEVIKMEDEHVVAPAATSTLIETGDESPTPATTLAVAAPTASDPQDPDQSKDAAVLPATTATSTPESIAGPFNDEDTTFHKALKNAISTETPQELDVQGTLPDWLTGFHYTLSPGIFEVKYPKMVSVHGELQQETRTFTFGHWFDNIPQVNQFAFSGSDSKIMYRSTMPAHRAESKIRQHQGYLPNQPSSIFKTDTNQSVFARLLSTSHTQGKPSLEPCGASIDVLPPFNADGRRTIYCQNFANHILELNTDTLEKSGILAWDEVNPQFKGSHSSPHSHFDPVTKELINFTMDHGFNSTQYNFFSITEKEPHGSLIASVTAKTSHVHSFAVTPRYIILVVSPLNPSDGGVKYSWGASLLDAFTFKKTEPTLFYVVSRVKRRHIATFKSDAFFFFHHVNAFEDAADNVYLDFSLYADDTIAHQLSLSALLDRSAPALTKPEFCRFELANVQAEAQRLENYNAAMANTGPVDKLRGFMRRVSVGQGNGASYAVPEKNSNAIPLATRIRSTPGVELPRINPIYHGLDYKYTWGVGISEQGDGDMYDCIMKLHVKGDAEPTVWNQKNCFPSEAVFIPPPVFDQNEDAGVLVSVVYDAEAHRSFILVLDAVDLKEKARAMLPEVVPLSFTNGCFAAGDISRGMQIAAAATYFSDDEDEGDQYDD
;
A
#
# COMPACT_ATOMS: atom_id res chain seq x y z
N MET A 1 -51.35 -38.04 -0.50
CA MET A 1 -50.96 -38.25 0.91
C MET A 1 -49.65 -37.53 1.08
N GLU A 2 -49.52 -36.41 1.76
CA GLU A 2 -50.43 -35.53 2.50
C GLU A 2 -49.71 -34.15 2.51
N GLU A 3 -50.50 -33.09 2.43
CA GLU A 3 -50.35 -31.71 2.93
C GLU A 3 -48.99 -30.97 2.96
N LEU A 4 -48.97 -29.74 2.42
CA LEU A 4 -49.16 -28.52 3.23
C LEU A 4 -49.47 -27.29 2.35
N SER A 5 -50.36 -26.46 2.88
CA SER A 5 -51.17 -25.41 2.26
C SER A 5 -50.70 -24.00 2.60
N GLU A 6 -50.99 -23.09 1.66
CA GLU A 6 -51.44 -21.69 1.77
C GLU A 6 -50.79 -20.71 2.79
N VAL A 7 -50.25 -19.62 2.24
CA VAL A 7 -49.88 -18.38 2.94
C VAL A 7 -51.02 -17.38 2.78
N GLU A 8 -51.54 -16.90 3.91
CA GLU A 8 -52.61 -15.91 4.00
C GLU A 8 -52.04 -14.48 3.97
N VAL A 9 -52.63 -13.62 3.15
CA VAL A 9 -52.34 -12.19 3.03
C VAL A 9 -53.33 -11.43 3.90
N ILE A 10 -52.84 -10.60 4.83
CA ILE A 10 -53.66 -9.62 5.55
C ILE A 10 -53.12 -8.22 5.31
N LYS A 11 -54.03 -7.35 4.87
CA LYS A 11 -53.93 -5.90 4.62
C LYS A 11 -54.58 -5.15 5.79
N MET A 12 -54.32 -3.84 5.86
CA MET A 12 -54.97 -2.74 6.63
C MET A 12 -54.03 -2.12 7.69
N GLU A 13 -53.97 -0.81 7.95
CA GLU A 13 -54.56 0.40 7.37
C GLU A 13 -53.80 1.62 7.96
N ASP A 14 -53.99 2.78 7.33
CA ASP A 14 -53.37 4.09 7.63
C ASP A 14 -53.72 4.69 9.01
N GLU A 15 -52.78 5.43 9.62
CA GLU A 15 -53.11 6.60 10.43
C GLU A 15 -52.13 7.76 10.21
N HIS A 16 -52.72 8.94 9.94
CA HIS A 16 -52.10 10.25 9.76
C HIS A 16 -51.67 10.89 11.09
N VAL A 17 -50.50 11.53 11.12
CA VAL A 17 -50.24 12.70 11.98
C VAL A 17 -49.47 13.77 11.19
N VAL A 18 -49.86 15.03 11.42
CA VAL A 18 -49.66 16.23 10.59
C VAL A 18 -48.71 17.25 11.26
N ALA A 19 -47.89 17.90 10.41
CA ALA A 19 -47.34 19.28 10.47
C ALA A 19 -46.13 19.64 11.38
N PRO A 20 -45.43 20.78 11.13
CA PRO A 20 -45.40 21.65 9.92
C PRO A 20 -43.99 22.02 9.39
N ALA A 21 -43.97 22.46 8.14
CA ALA A 21 -42.92 23.23 7.50
C ALA A 21 -42.99 24.72 7.85
N ALA A 22 -41.85 25.40 7.89
CA ALA A 22 -41.77 26.86 7.94
C ALA A 22 -41.00 27.38 6.71
N THR A 23 -41.76 27.97 5.80
CA THR A 23 -41.31 28.90 4.74
C THR A 23 -41.18 30.31 5.32
N SER A 24 -40.14 31.04 4.87
CA SER A 24 -40.10 32.50 4.92
C SER A 24 -39.44 33.01 3.64
N THR A 25 -40.27 33.61 2.78
CA THR A 25 -39.90 34.48 1.68
C THR A 25 -40.04 35.93 2.15
N LEU A 26 -39.11 36.82 1.76
CA LEU A 26 -39.45 38.09 1.11
C LEU A 26 -38.21 38.77 0.53
N ILE A 27 -38.47 39.45 -0.58
CA ILE A 27 -37.62 40.11 -1.57
C ILE A 27 -37.42 41.57 -1.16
N GLU A 28 -36.25 42.16 -1.42
CA GLU A 28 -36.16 43.48 -2.07
C GLU A 28 -34.75 43.80 -2.59
N THR A 29 -34.74 44.40 -3.77
CA THR A 29 -33.62 44.81 -4.63
C THR A 29 -33.09 46.19 -4.25
N GLY A 30 -31.79 46.45 -4.46
CA GLY A 30 -31.21 47.79 -4.39
C GLY A 30 -29.78 47.82 -4.91
N ASP A 31 -29.58 48.62 -5.94
CA ASP A 31 -28.41 48.79 -6.81
C ASP A 31 -27.33 49.72 -6.21
N GLU A 32 -26.23 49.88 -6.94
CA GLU A 32 -25.18 50.93 -6.88
C GLU A 32 -23.80 50.59 -6.24
N SER A 33 -22.85 50.35 -7.14
CA SER A 33 -21.41 50.66 -7.02
C SER A 33 -21.17 52.19 -7.01
N PRO A 34 -20.06 52.72 -6.45
CA PRO A 34 -18.82 52.83 -7.25
C PRO A 34 -17.47 52.71 -6.48
N THR A 35 -16.43 52.32 -7.23
CA THR A 35 -14.97 52.46 -7.02
C THR A 35 -14.50 53.94 -6.87
N PRO A 36 -13.18 54.34 -6.74
CA PRO A 36 -11.88 53.63 -6.67
C PRO A 36 -10.81 54.21 -5.67
N ALA A 37 -9.65 53.53 -5.58
CA ALA A 37 -8.28 54.04 -5.31
C ALA A 37 -7.97 54.69 -3.92
N THR A 38 -6.78 54.65 -3.31
CA THR A 38 -5.39 54.61 -3.80
C THR A 38 -4.44 54.34 -2.62
N THR A 39 -3.24 53.82 -2.92
CA THR A 39 -1.91 54.07 -2.28
C THR A 39 -1.52 53.49 -0.91
N LEU A 40 -0.49 52.63 -1.01
CA LEU A 40 0.84 52.67 -0.36
C LEU A 40 1.01 52.36 1.14
N ALA A 41 1.90 51.37 1.32
CA ALA A 41 3.02 51.31 2.25
C ALA A 41 2.87 50.44 3.51
N VAL A 42 3.59 49.31 3.45
CA VAL A 42 4.53 48.78 4.45
C VAL A 42 4.09 48.82 5.91
N ALA A 43 3.66 47.67 6.42
CA ALA A 43 3.93 47.23 7.78
C ALA A 43 3.84 45.69 7.84
N ALA A 44 4.87 45.05 8.37
CA ALA A 44 4.81 43.64 8.79
C ALA A 44 3.68 43.44 9.82
N PRO A 45 3.05 42.26 9.84
CA PRO A 45 2.65 41.72 11.13
C PRO A 45 2.91 40.21 11.26
N THR A 46 3.47 39.88 12.40
CA THR A 46 3.17 38.68 13.19
C THR A 46 1.69 38.26 13.09
N ALA A 47 1.43 37.00 12.77
CA ALA A 47 0.18 36.29 13.06
C ALA A 47 0.55 34.80 13.23
N SER A 48 0.62 34.25 14.44
CA SER A 48 -0.50 33.69 15.20
C SER A 48 -1.45 32.88 14.32
N ASP A 49 -1.27 31.57 14.40
CA ASP A 49 -2.14 30.48 13.95
C ASP A 49 -3.63 30.77 14.21
N PRO A 50 -4.56 30.46 13.29
CA PRO A 50 -5.99 30.51 13.61
C PRO A 50 -6.29 29.38 14.59
N GLN A 51 -6.55 29.73 15.85
CA GLN A 51 -7.06 28.80 16.84
C GLN A 51 -8.34 28.12 16.34
N ASP A 52 -8.27 26.79 16.24
CA ASP A 52 -9.39 25.87 16.09
C ASP A 52 -10.43 26.12 17.21
N PRO A 53 -11.71 26.41 16.90
CA PRO A 53 -12.76 26.65 17.90
C PRO A 53 -13.01 25.47 18.85
N ASP A 54 -12.52 24.27 18.52
CA ASP A 54 -12.75 23.04 19.29
C ASP A 54 -11.86 22.92 20.55
N GLN A 55 -10.80 23.72 20.69
CA GLN A 55 -9.96 23.71 21.92
C GLN A 55 -10.71 24.21 23.18
N SER A 56 -11.76 25.00 23.02
CA SER A 56 -12.44 25.65 24.15
C SER A 56 -13.50 24.80 24.84
N LYS A 57 -13.85 23.62 24.30
CA LYS A 57 -14.87 22.72 24.88
C LYS A 57 -14.30 21.56 25.70
N ASP A 58 -12.98 21.35 25.68
CA ASP A 58 -12.30 20.33 26.49
C ASP A 58 -11.95 20.80 27.92
N ALA A 59 -12.29 22.05 28.29
CA ALA A 59 -11.94 22.65 29.58
C ALA A 59 -12.85 22.24 30.77
N ALA A 60 -13.68 21.21 30.62
CA ALA A 60 -14.49 20.66 31.71
C ALA A 60 -14.30 19.14 31.84
N VAL A 61 -13.04 18.71 31.95
CA VAL A 61 -12.69 17.36 32.38
C VAL A 61 -11.90 17.46 33.68
N LEU A 62 -12.31 16.64 34.66
CA LEU A 62 -11.75 16.52 36.01
C LEU A 62 -10.20 16.51 35.98
N PRO A 63 -9.53 17.07 37.02
CA PRO A 63 -8.09 17.25 36.99
C PRO A 63 -7.39 15.91 36.74
N ALA A 64 -6.59 15.88 35.67
CA ALA A 64 -5.64 14.83 35.40
C ALA A 64 -4.69 14.73 36.59
N THR A 65 -4.89 13.72 37.42
CA THR A 65 -3.85 13.26 38.32
C THR A 65 -2.75 12.71 37.42
N THR A 66 -1.61 13.39 37.40
CA THR A 66 -0.34 12.87 36.89
C THR A 66 0.05 11.66 37.72
N ALA A 67 -0.57 10.52 37.43
CA ALA A 67 -0.02 9.23 37.72
C ALA A 67 0.93 8.91 36.56
N THR A 68 2.23 9.00 36.80
CA THR A 68 3.22 8.21 36.09
C THR A 68 2.85 6.74 36.26
N SER A 69 1.96 6.23 35.40
CA SER A 69 1.72 4.82 35.27
C SER A 69 2.86 4.26 34.43
N THR A 70 3.83 3.63 35.09
CA THR A 70 4.57 2.52 34.47
C THR A 70 3.56 1.61 33.78
N PRO A 71 3.78 1.20 32.51
CA PRO A 71 2.89 0.26 31.86
C PRO A 71 3.03 -1.07 32.59
N GLU A 72 2.06 -1.40 33.45
CA GLU A 72 1.89 -2.78 33.88
C GLU A 72 1.42 -3.58 32.66
N SER A 73 2.41 -4.21 32.02
CA SER A 73 2.24 -5.36 31.14
C SER A 73 1.34 -6.38 31.84
N ILE A 74 0.13 -6.60 31.31
CA ILE A 74 -0.60 -7.84 31.60
C ILE A 74 -0.06 -8.89 30.63
N ALA A 75 1.14 -9.37 30.91
CA ALA A 75 1.52 -10.73 30.65
C ALA A 75 1.65 -11.37 32.03
N GLY A 76 1.20 -12.62 32.21
CA GLY A 76 1.82 -13.43 33.26
C GLY A 76 3.36 -13.37 33.09
N PRO A 77 4.15 -13.65 34.14
CA PRO A 77 5.61 -13.68 34.01
C PRO A 77 5.96 -14.46 32.75
N PHE A 78 6.71 -13.83 31.84
CA PHE A 78 7.18 -14.51 30.64
C PHE A 78 7.84 -15.82 31.09
N ASN A 79 7.48 -16.93 30.46
CA ASN A 79 8.39 -18.06 30.53
C ASN A 79 9.62 -17.61 29.74
N ASP A 80 10.74 -17.38 30.42
CA ASP A 80 12.01 -16.99 29.80
C ASP A 80 12.48 -18.00 28.74
N GLU A 81 11.84 -19.17 28.67
CA GLU A 81 12.03 -20.19 27.64
C GLU A 81 11.24 -19.96 26.32
N ASP A 82 10.31 -19.01 26.24
CA ASP A 82 9.54 -18.75 25.02
C ASP A 82 10.40 -17.99 23.99
N THR A 83 10.94 -18.69 22.99
CA THR A 83 11.79 -18.11 21.93
C THR A 83 11.03 -17.85 20.62
N THR A 84 9.71 -17.74 20.67
CA THR A 84 8.86 -17.51 19.49
C THR A 84 8.72 -16.02 19.14
N PHE A 85 8.38 -15.75 17.87
CA PHE A 85 8.09 -14.39 17.39
C PHE A 85 6.81 -13.78 18.00
N HIS A 86 5.96 -14.57 18.67
CA HIS A 86 4.70 -14.09 19.27
C HIS A 86 4.94 -12.93 20.24
N LYS A 87 6.11 -12.90 20.88
CA LYS A 87 6.51 -11.83 21.80
C LYS A 87 6.65 -10.46 21.11
N ALA A 88 6.85 -10.41 19.80
CA ALA A 88 6.87 -9.20 19.00
C ALA A 88 5.47 -8.75 18.50
N LEU A 89 4.42 -9.55 18.67
CA LEU A 89 3.04 -9.19 18.31
C LEU A 89 2.30 -8.51 19.48
N LYS A 90 2.92 -7.48 20.05
CA LYS A 90 2.41 -6.71 21.19
C LYS A 90 2.59 -5.22 20.96
N ASN A 91 1.86 -4.41 21.71
CA ASN A 91 1.97 -2.95 21.61
C ASN A 91 3.43 -2.50 21.84
N ALA A 92 3.95 -1.75 20.88
CA ALA A 92 5.28 -1.16 20.91
C ALA A 92 5.33 0.08 21.80
N ILE A 93 6.55 0.50 22.13
CA ILE A 93 6.84 1.76 22.82
C ILE A 93 7.61 2.65 21.85
N SER A 94 7.14 3.89 21.64
CA SER A 94 7.82 4.87 20.80
C SER A 94 9.04 5.46 21.50
N THR A 95 10.10 5.71 20.74
CA THR A 95 11.31 6.42 21.19
C THR A 95 11.34 7.80 20.54
N GLU A 96 10.60 8.76 21.09
CA GLU A 96 10.42 10.07 20.44
C GLU A 96 11.69 10.94 20.48
N THR A 97 12.47 10.84 21.56
CA THR A 97 13.75 11.55 21.67
C THR A 97 14.84 10.75 20.96
N PRO A 98 15.59 11.35 20.00
CA PRO A 98 16.66 10.65 19.31
C PRO A 98 17.73 10.10 20.26
N GLN A 99 18.12 8.83 20.05
CA GLN A 99 19.15 8.15 20.82
C GLN A 99 20.28 7.66 19.92
N GLU A 100 21.53 7.84 20.35
CA GLU A 100 22.69 7.24 19.68
C GLU A 100 22.74 5.75 20.05
N LEU A 101 22.82 4.90 19.03
CA LEU A 101 22.92 3.45 19.22
C LEU A 101 24.39 3.01 19.31
N ASP A 102 24.64 1.97 20.11
CA ASP A 102 25.96 1.33 20.20
C ASP A 102 26.19 0.42 18.98
N VAL A 103 27.03 0.88 18.05
CA VAL A 103 27.31 0.20 16.78
C VAL A 103 28.42 -0.82 16.96
N GLN A 104 28.11 -2.09 16.67
CA GLN A 104 29.06 -3.19 16.60
C GLN A 104 29.41 -3.46 15.13
N GLY A 105 30.70 -3.66 14.83
CA GLY A 105 31.19 -3.84 13.45
C GLY A 105 31.64 -2.53 12.82
N THR A 106 31.54 -2.41 11.50
CA THR A 106 31.98 -1.23 10.75
C THR A 106 30.99 -0.91 9.65
N LEU A 107 30.45 0.31 9.69
CA LEU A 107 29.60 0.83 8.62
C LEU A 107 30.48 1.24 7.43
N PRO A 108 30.03 1.04 6.18
CA PRO A 108 30.73 1.63 5.04
C PRO A 108 30.75 3.16 5.16
N ASP A 109 31.89 3.80 4.90
CA ASP A 109 32.07 5.25 5.03
C ASP A 109 31.03 6.07 4.24
N TRP A 110 30.56 5.53 3.11
CA TRP A 110 29.60 6.17 2.22
C TRP A 110 28.15 6.03 2.66
N LEU A 111 27.84 5.18 3.65
CA LEU A 111 26.48 4.96 4.13
C LEU A 111 26.04 6.15 5.00
N THR A 112 25.54 7.19 4.35
CA THR A 112 25.09 8.43 4.99
C THR A 112 23.69 8.81 4.52
N GLY A 113 22.75 8.88 5.45
CA GLY A 113 21.36 9.18 5.14
C GLY A 113 20.40 8.70 6.21
N PHE A 114 19.12 8.63 5.85
CA PHE A 114 18.05 8.24 6.75
C PHE A 114 17.35 7.01 6.21
N HIS A 115 17.30 5.95 7.01
CA HIS A 115 16.45 4.81 6.75
C HIS A 115 15.14 4.97 7.51
N TYR A 116 14.03 4.87 6.81
CA TYR A 116 12.69 4.93 7.39
C TYR A 116 11.99 3.58 7.22
N THR A 117 11.35 3.11 8.29
CA THR A 117 10.51 1.91 8.26
C THR A 117 9.20 2.17 8.96
N LEU A 118 8.15 1.49 8.53
CA LEU A 118 6.94 1.31 9.34
C LEU A 118 7.05 -0.04 10.05
N SER A 119 6.46 -0.14 11.22
CA SER A 119 6.26 -1.39 11.95
C SER A 119 4.89 -1.37 12.60
N PRO A 120 4.31 -2.53 12.95
CA PRO A 120 3.19 -2.53 13.87
C PRO A 120 3.50 -1.76 15.14
N GLY A 121 2.58 -0.89 15.55
CA GLY A 121 2.67 -0.11 16.79
C GLY A 121 1.71 -0.64 17.85
N ILE A 122 0.40 -0.53 17.61
CA ILE A 122 -0.65 -0.94 18.56
C ILE A 122 -1.50 -2.05 17.95
N PHE A 123 -1.53 -3.21 18.62
CA PHE A 123 -2.34 -4.37 18.28
C PHE A 123 -3.62 -4.47 19.13
N GLU A 124 -3.58 -3.92 20.34
CA GLU A 124 -4.68 -3.99 21.29
C GLU A 124 -4.94 -2.66 21.99
N VAL A 125 -6.21 -2.31 22.18
CA VAL A 125 -6.63 -1.11 22.88
C VAL A 125 -7.59 -1.50 24.00
N LYS A 126 -7.16 -1.29 25.25
CA LYS A 126 -8.02 -1.49 26.42
C LYS A 126 -8.94 -0.30 26.61
N TYR A 127 -10.22 -0.56 26.91
CA TYR A 127 -11.22 0.47 27.11
C TYR A 127 -12.24 0.08 28.20
N PRO A 128 -12.76 1.05 28.98
CA PRO A 128 -13.80 0.79 29.96
C PRO A 128 -15.17 0.63 29.29
N LYS A 129 -15.96 -0.34 29.74
CA LYS A 129 -17.36 -0.52 29.34
C LYS A 129 -18.24 -0.79 30.55
N MET A 130 -19.38 -0.11 30.63
CA MET A 130 -20.38 -0.39 31.65
C MET A 130 -21.17 -1.64 31.26
N VAL A 131 -21.21 -2.63 32.14
CA VAL A 131 -21.96 -3.88 31.97
C VAL A 131 -22.92 -4.07 33.13
N SER A 132 -24.11 -4.59 32.86
CA SER A 132 -25.06 -4.94 33.92
C SER A 132 -24.76 -6.35 34.42
N VAL A 133 -24.34 -6.47 35.68
CA VAL A 133 -24.12 -7.76 36.35
C VAL A 133 -25.11 -7.80 37.52
N HIS A 134 -26.03 -8.77 37.50
CA HIS A 134 -27.10 -8.91 38.50
C HIS A 134 -27.98 -7.65 38.68
N GLY A 135 -28.15 -6.83 37.64
CA GLY A 135 -28.97 -5.61 37.69
C GLY A 135 -28.22 -4.36 38.16
N GLU A 136 -26.95 -4.48 38.57
CA GLU A 136 -26.09 -3.35 38.91
C GLU A 136 -25.13 -3.04 37.75
N LEU A 137 -24.89 -1.74 37.51
CA LEU A 137 -23.92 -1.29 36.51
C LEU A 137 -22.51 -1.37 37.11
N GLN A 138 -21.67 -2.21 36.52
CA GLN A 138 -20.26 -2.34 36.89
C GLN A 138 -19.38 -1.94 35.71
N GLN A 139 -18.24 -1.30 36.00
CA GLN A 139 -17.26 -0.94 34.98
C GLN A 139 -16.29 -2.11 34.76
N GLU A 140 -16.33 -2.69 33.57
CA GLU A 140 -15.44 -3.76 33.14
C GLU A 140 -14.41 -3.20 32.14
N THR A 141 -13.16 -3.66 32.21
CA THR A 141 -12.17 -3.37 31.15
C THR A 141 -12.32 -4.39 30.05
N ARG A 142 -12.56 -3.93 28.82
CA ARG A 142 -12.56 -4.76 27.62
C ARG A 142 -11.36 -4.41 26.73
N THR A 143 -11.04 -5.31 25.81
CA THR A 143 -9.95 -5.15 24.85
C THR A 143 -10.52 -5.15 23.44
N PHE A 144 -10.15 -4.13 22.66
CA PHE A 144 -10.28 -4.13 21.21
C PHE A 144 -8.99 -4.70 20.63
N THR A 145 -9.08 -5.70 19.77
CA THR A 145 -7.91 -6.36 19.17
C THR A 145 -8.01 -6.26 17.65
N PHE A 146 -6.94 -5.81 17.00
CA PHE A 146 -6.85 -5.82 15.54
C PHE A 146 -6.82 -7.28 15.04
N GLY A 147 -7.50 -7.58 13.94
CA GLY A 147 -7.69 -8.95 13.47
C GLY A 147 -6.58 -9.48 12.57
N HIS A 148 -5.78 -8.60 11.99
CA HIS A 148 -4.77 -8.93 11.00
C HIS A 148 -3.44 -8.25 11.30
N TRP A 149 -2.32 -8.87 10.91
CA TRP A 149 -1.00 -8.26 11.04
C TRP A 149 -0.94 -6.87 10.38
N PHE A 150 -1.74 -6.66 9.34
CA PHE A 150 -1.79 -5.43 8.53
C PHE A 150 -2.68 -4.30 9.09
N ASP A 151 -3.50 -4.57 10.10
CA ASP A 151 -4.58 -3.64 10.49
C ASP A 151 -4.20 -2.70 11.66
N ASN A 152 -3.02 -2.89 12.23
CA ASN A 152 -2.56 -2.21 13.43
C ASN A 152 -2.44 -0.67 13.27
N ILE A 153 -2.33 0.04 14.38
CA ILE A 153 -1.84 1.44 14.36
C ILE A 153 -0.32 1.37 14.18
N PRO A 154 0.27 1.95 13.12
CA PRO A 154 1.68 1.77 12.87
C PRO A 154 2.56 2.72 13.67
N GLN A 155 3.80 2.29 13.84
CA GLN A 155 4.92 3.07 14.33
C GLN A 155 5.86 3.36 13.17
N VAL A 156 6.27 4.62 13.04
CA VAL A 156 7.31 5.07 12.11
C VAL A 156 8.63 5.06 12.85
N ASN A 157 9.66 4.44 12.27
CA ASN A 157 11.01 4.37 12.80
C ASN A 157 11.97 5.08 11.84
N GLN A 158 12.92 5.85 12.39
CA GLN A 158 13.97 6.52 11.63
C GLN A 158 15.34 6.13 12.19
N PHE A 159 16.25 5.76 11.29
CA PHE A 159 17.66 5.52 11.57
C PHE A 159 18.51 6.49 10.75
N ALA A 160 19.18 7.43 11.41
CA ALA A 160 20.13 8.33 10.75
C ALA A 160 21.53 7.72 10.79
N PHE A 161 22.06 7.35 9.62
CA PHE A 161 23.37 6.74 9.46
C PHE A 161 24.44 7.81 9.20
N SER A 162 25.54 7.75 9.95
CA SER A 162 26.81 8.38 9.61
C SER A 162 27.88 7.31 9.50
N GLY A 163 28.10 6.80 8.29
CA GLY A 163 29.09 5.76 8.00
C GLY A 163 30.52 6.14 8.42
N SER A 164 30.97 7.35 8.05
CA SER A 164 32.31 7.84 8.38
C SER A 164 32.59 7.96 9.87
N ASP A 165 31.57 8.25 10.67
CA ASP A 165 31.69 8.33 12.13
C ASP A 165 31.33 6.99 12.80
N SER A 166 30.88 5.99 12.02
CA SER A 166 30.29 4.74 12.49
C SER A 166 29.18 4.95 13.53
N LYS A 167 28.26 5.89 13.26
CA LYS A 167 27.16 6.26 14.16
C LYS A 167 25.79 5.98 13.56
N ILE A 168 24.85 5.59 14.42
CA ILE A 168 23.44 5.48 14.08
C ILE A 168 22.63 6.20 15.16
N MET A 169 21.81 7.17 14.76
CA MET A 169 20.79 7.76 15.63
C MET A 169 19.44 7.12 15.35
N TYR A 170 18.68 6.82 16.40
CA TYR A 170 17.36 6.20 16.30
C TYR A 170 16.29 7.03 16.98
N ARG A 171 15.11 7.10 16.36
CA ARG A 171 13.86 7.59 16.96
C ARG A 171 12.66 6.89 16.32
N SER A 172 11.51 6.94 17.00
CA SER A 172 10.24 6.48 16.46
C SER A 172 9.05 7.28 16.99
N THR A 173 7.94 7.25 16.25
CA THR A 173 6.68 7.91 16.62
C THR A 173 5.46 7.08 16.16
N MET A 174 4.29 7.35 16.74
CA MET A 174 3.00 6.78 16.32
C MET A 174 2.13 7.90 15.73
N PRO A 175 2.15 8.12 14.40
CA PRO A 175 1.47 9.26 13.79
C PRO A 175 -0.04 9.27 14.07
N ALA A 176 -0.66 8.08 14.09
CA ALA A 176 -2.09 7.87 14.27
C ALA A 176 -2.52 7.58 15.73
N HIS A 177 -1.78 8.07 16.73
CA HIS A 177 -2.09 7.85 18.16
C HIS A 177 -3.51 8.28 18.58
N ARG A 178 -4.18 9.20 17.87
CA ARG A 178 -5.57 9.57 18.21
C ARG A 178 -6.58 8.50 17.81
N ALA A 179 -6.26 7.59 16.89
CA ALA A 179 -7.09 6.44 16.56
C ALA A 179 -7.33 5.56 17.80
N GLU A 180 -6.27 5.32 18.59
CA GLU A 180 -6.36 4.64 19.88
C GLU A 180 -7.32 5.36 20.83
N SER A 181 -7.16 6.68 20.96
CA SER A 181 -8.03 7.50 21.82
C SER A 181 -9.50 7.40 21.40
N LYS A 182 -9.78 7.35 20.09
CA LYS A 182 -11.15 7.19 19.57
C LYS A 182 -11.73 5.81 19.87
N ILE A 183 -10.96 4.74 19.71
CA ILE A 183 -11.40 3.38 20.09
C ILE A 183 -11.79 3.37 21.58
N ARG A 184 -11.00 4.00 22.45
CA ARG A 184 -11.31 4.11 23.88
C ARG A 184 -12.58 4.93 24.14
N GLN A 185 -12.68 6.12 23.56
CA GLN A 185 -13.82 7.03 23.73
C GLN A 185 -15.14 6.42 23.25
N HIS A 186 -15.10 5.64 22.18
CA HIS A 186 -16.27 5.00 21.60
C HIS A 186 -16.51 3.58 22.13
N GLN A 187 -15.89 3.16 23.24
CA GLN A 187 -16.12 1.84 23.86
C GLN A 187 -15.85 0.65 22.92
N GLY A 188 -14.73 0.70 22.19
CA GLY A 188 -14.26 -0.38 21.32
C GLY A 188 -14.82 -0.34 19.91
N TYR A 189 -15.45 0.77 19.51
CA TYR A 189 -15.86 0.98 18.13
C TYR A 189 -14.74 1.75 17.41
N LEU A 190 -14.31 1.23 16.27
CA LEU A 190 -13.40 1.94 15.37
C LEU A 190 -14.27 2.75 14.38
N PRO A 191 -14.36 4.09 14.48
CA PRO A 191 -15.16 4.88 13.56
C PRO A 191 -14.54 4.92 12.14
N ASN A 192 -15.39 4.85 11.11
CA ASN A 192 -15.10 5.04 9.67
C ASN A 192 -13.79 4.43 9.11
N GLN A 193 -13.76 3.13 8.79
CA GLN A 193 -12.75 2.56 7.89
C GLN A 193 -13.25 1.21 7.30
N PRO A 194 -13.78 1.17 6.07
CA PRO A 194 -13.85 -0.11 5.34
C PRO A 194 -12.70 -0.27 4.33
N SER A 195 -11.97 0.79 3.98
CA SER A 195 -11.16 0.85 2.76
C SER A 195 -9.70 0.41 2.89
N SER A 196 -9.28 -0.21 4.00
CA SER A 196 -7.88 -0.70 4.12
C SER A 196 -7.65 -1.85 5.10
N ILE A 197 -8.67 -2.28 5.85
CA ILE A 197 -8.53 -3.34 6.87
C ILE A 197 -8.75 -4.74 6.27
N PHE A 198 -7.87 -5.66 6.64
CA PHE A 198 -7.83 -7.02 6.15
C PHE A 198 -8.77 -7.96 6.92
N LYS A 199 -8.81 -7.89 8.26
CA LYS A 199 -9.61 -8.84 9.07
C LYS A 199 -10.15 -8.29 10.41
N THR A 200 -10.03 -7.00 10.69
CA THR A 200 -10.49 -6.42 11.96
C THR A 200 -12.01 -6.27 12.01
N ASP A 201 -12.64 -6.72 13.09
CA ASP A 201 -14.03 -6.36 13.39
C ASP A 201 -14.09 -4.97 14.02
N THR A 202 -14.65 -4.02 13.29
CA THR A 202 -14.80 -2.63 13.73
C THR A 202 -15.87 -2.44 14.81
N ASN A 203 -16.61 -3.49 15.18
CA ASN A 203 -17.79 -3.48 16.05
C ASN A 203 -18.94 -2.60 15.53
N GLN A 204 -18.85 -2.09 14.30
CA GLN A 204 -19.88 -1.25 13.70
C GLN A 204 -21.07 -2.09 13.20
N SER A 205 -22.28 -1.55 13.34
CA SER A 205 -23.46 -2.14 12.71
C SER A 205 -23.40 -1.95 11.18
N VAL A 206 -24.05 -2.86 10.45
CA VAL A 206 -24.17 -2.77 8.99
C VAL A 206 -24.79 -1.44 8.55
N PHE A 207 -25.79 -0.95 9.29
CA PHE A 207 -26.44 0.34 9.01
C PHE A 207 -25.48 1.52 9.21
N ALA A 208 -24.66 1.50 10.27
CA ALA A 208 -23.65 2.53 10.51
C ALA A 208 -22.60 2.54 9.38
N ARG A 209 -22.16 1.37 8.90
CA ARG A 209 -21.22 1.25 7.77
C ARG A 209 -21.80 1.86 6.49
N LEU A 210 -23.05 1.53 6.17
CA LEU A 210 -23.74 2.03 4.98
C LEU A 210 -23.97 3.55 5.01
N LEU A 211 -24.21 4.13 6.19
CA LEU A 211 -24.34 5.59 6.35
C LEU A 211 -22.99 6.31 6.42
N SER A 212 -21.91 5.62 6.82
CA SER A 212 -20.57 6.18 6.94
C SER A 212 -19.85 6.41 5.60
N THR A 213 -20.46 6.01 4.47
CA THR A 213 -19.93 6.25 3.12
C THR A 213 -19.94 7.74 2.71
N SER A 214 -20.26 8.64 3.64
CA SER A 214 -20.09 10.09 3.50
C SER A 214 -18.60 10.44 3.36
N HIS A 215 -18.23 11.11 2.27
CA HIS A 215 -16.90 11.63 1.92
C HIS A 215 -16.35 12.71 2.87
N THR A 216 -16.54 12.58 4.18
CA THR A 216 -15.91 13.47 5.15
C THR A 216 -14.46 13.02 5.32
N GLN A 217 -13.52 13.88 4.93
CA GLN A 217 -12.09 13.62 5.11
C GLN A 217 -11.76 13.30 6.57
N GLY A 218 -11.03 12.20 6.77
CA GLY A 218 -10.52 11.80 8.07
C GLY A 218 -9.52 12.83 8.59
N LYS A 219 -9.52 13.08 9.90
CA LYS A 219 -8.47 13.93 10.52
C LYS A 219 -7.12 13.17 10.43
N PRO A 220 -6.00 13.81 10.04
CA PRO A 220 -4.67 13.19 9.92
C PRO A 220 -4.23 12.27 11.05
N SER A 221 -4.56 12.65 12.28
CA SER A 221 -4.23 11.89 13.48
C SER A 221 -5.00 10.57 13.67
N LEU A 222 -5.98 10.28 12.81
CA LEU A 222 -6.84 9.10 12.88
C LEU A 222 -6.53 8.07 11.80
N GLU A 223 -5.77 8.45 10.77
CA GLU A 223 -5.49 7.61 9.62
C GLU A 223 -4.21 6.81 9.86
N PRO A 224 -4.28 5.46 10.02
CA PRO A 224 -3.12 4.66 10.37
C PRO A 224 -2.01 4.73 9.31
N CYS A 225 -2.33 4.73 8.01
CA CYS A 225 -1.32 4.79 6.92
C CYS A 225 -0.14 3.81 7.10
N GLY A 226 -0.43 2.52 7.35
CA GLY A 226 0.55 1.54 7.80
C GLY A 226 1.06 0.53 6.77
N ALA A 227 1.01 0.81 5.46
CA ALA A 227 1.43 -0.15 4.43
C ALA A 227 2.80 0.17 3.80
N SER A 228 3.11 1.44 3.59
CA SER A 228 4.39 1.87 3.02
C SER A 228 4.81 3.25 3.50
N ILE A 229 6.12 3.49 3.54
CA ILE A 229 6.74 4.80 3.76
C ILE A 229 7.74 5.07 2.65
N ASP A 230 7.57 6.21 1.97
CA ASP A 230 8.45 6.62 0.88
C ASP A 230 8.77 8.11 0.97
N VAL A 231 9.74 8.54 0.18
CA VAL A 231 10.15 9.94 0.07
C VAL A 231 9.39 10.54 -1.12
N LEU A 232 8.58 11.57 -0.87
CA LEU A 232 8.04 12.34 -1.99
C LEU A 232 9.22 13.00 -2.70
N PRO A 233 9.33 12.88 -4.03
CA PRO A 233 10.13 13.82 -4.79
C PRO A 233 9.75 15.25 -4.38
N PRO A 234 10.67 16.22 -4.39
CA PRO A 234 10.41 17.57 -3.91
C PRO A 234 9.43 18.30 -4.85
N PHE A 235 8.15 18.00 -4.74
CA PHE A 235 7.07 18.68 -5.46
C PHE A 235 6.72 20.03 -4.82
N ASN A 236 7.21 20.27 -3.59
CA ASN A 236 7.00 21.51 -2.88
C ASN A 236 7.96 22.58 -3.35
N ALA A 237 7.43 23.76 -3.68
CA ALA A 237 8.19 24.93 -4.10
C ALA A 237 9.21 25.43 -3.04
N ASP A 238 9.09 24.98 -1.79
CA ASP A 238 10.01 25.32 -0.70
C ASP A 238 11.23 24.40 -0.60
N GLY A 239 11.30 23.35 -1.43
CA GLY A 239 12.42 22.40 -1.47
C GLY A 239 12.57 21.56 -0.20
N ARG A 240 11.58 21.56 0.71
CA ARG A 240 11.62 20.73 1.92
C ARG A 240 11.43 19.26 1.55
N ARG A 241 12.25 18.40 2.18
CA ARG A 241 12.12 16.94 2.05
C ARG A 241 10.96 16.48 2.91
N THR A 242 9.95 15.89 2.27
CA THR A 242 8.78 15.30 2.93
C THR A 242 8.80 13.79 2.70
N ILE A 243 8.63 13.03 3.78
CA ILE A 243 8.31 11.60 3.69
C ILE A 243 6.82 11.44 3.84
N TYR A 244 6.25 10.39 3.25
CA TYR A 244 4.84 10.09 3.38
C TYR A 244 4.62 8.64 3.72
N CYS A 245 3.57 8.39 4.49
CA CYS A 245 3.06 7.07 4.77
C CYS A 245 1.77 6.86 3.97
N GLN A 246 1.55 5.65 3.46
CA GLN A 246 0.38 5.31 2.68
C GLN A 246 -0.19 3.95 3.13
N ASN A 247 -1.52 3.81 3.03
CA ASN A 247 -2.24 2.55 3.09
C ASN A 247 -3.01 2.34 1.77
N PHE A 248 -4.08 1.55 1.78
CA PHE A 248 -4.92 1.36 0.58
C PHE A 248 -5.89 2.50 0.30
N ALA A 249 -5.93 3.55 1.12
CA ALA A 249 -6.83 4.69 0.89
C ALA A 249 -6.32 5.62 -0.22
N ASN A 250 -7.17 6.54 -0.65
CA ASN A 250 -6.87 7.54 -1.67
C ASN A 250 -6.01 8.72 -1.18
N HIS A 251 -5.36 8.61 -0.03
CA HIS A 251 -4.61 9.71 0.57
C HIS A 251 -3.28 9.23 1.15
N ILE A 252 -2.39 10.19 1.37
CA ILE A 252 -1.09 10.00 2.01
C ILE A 252 -1.00 10.84 3.28
N LEU A 253 -0.28 10.34 4.28
CA LEU A 253 0.06 11.06 5.49
C LEU A 253 1.49 11.59 5.39
N GLU A 254 1.65 12.90 5.30
CA GLU A 254 2.95 13.54 5.20
C GLU A 254 3.58 13.74 6.58
N LEU A 255 4.88 13.45 6.68
CA LEU A 255 5.69 13.63 7.89
C LEU A 255 6.94 14.45 7.57
N ASN A 256 7.38 15.22 8.55
CA ASN A 256 8.65 15.91 8.52
C ASN A 256 9.80 14.88 8.56
N THR A 257 10.76 15.00 7.65
CA THR A 257 11.89 14.08 7.54
C THR A 257 12.80 14.06 8.75
N ASP A 258 12.96 15.20 9.43
CA ASP A 258 13.78 15.30 10.62
C ASP A 258 12.97 14.88 11.84
N THR A 259 11.84 15.53 12.15
CA THR A 259 11.15 15.34 13.43
C THR A 259 10.18 14.15 13.46
N LEU A 260 9.79 13.61 12.30
CA LEU A 260 8.66 12.68 12.14
C LEU A 260 7.30 13.26 12.54
N GLU A 261 7.20 14.57 12.81
CA GLU A 261 5.93 15.22 13.07
C GLU A 261 5.09 15.30 11.80
N LYS A 262 3.77 15.17 11.96
CA LYS A 262 2.82 15.25 10.84
C LYS A 262 2.82 16.65 10.25
N SER A 263 3.00 16.75 8.93
CA SER A 263 2.85 18.00 8.19
C SER A 263 1.46 18.14 7.57
N GLY A 264 0.80 17.04 7.18
CA GLY A 264 -0.52 17.09 6.55
C GLY A 264 -1.07 15.72 6.12
N ILE A 265 -2.31 15.71 5.64
CA ILE A 265 -2.84 14.66 4.76
C ILE A 265 -3.08 15.30 3.40
N LEU A 266 -2.81 14.54 2.35
CA LEU A 266 -3.10 14.91 0.98
C LEU A 266 -3.87 13.79 0.30
N ALA A 267 -5.08 14.07 -0.18
CA ALA A 267 -5.80 13.12 -1.01
C ALA A 267 -5.42 13.29 -2.49
N TRP A 268 -5.34 12.19 -3.24
CA TRP A 268 -4.92 12.24 -4.65
C TRP A 268 -5.86 13.09 -5.51
N ASP A 269 -7.16 13.09 -5.22
CA ASP A 269 -8.16 13.89 -5.93
C ASP A 269 -8.12 15.39 -5.59
N GLU A 270 -7.45 15.78 -4.51
CA GLU A 270 -7.11 17.19 -4.22
C GLU A 270 -5.90 17.66 -5.02
N VAL A 271 -4.92 16.78 -5.26
CA VAL A 271 -3.79 17.06 -6.16
C VAL A 271 -4.29 17.33 -7.56
N ASN A 272 -5.19 16.46 -8.05
CA ASN A 272 -5.84 16.60 -9.33
C ASN A 272 -7.23 15.93 -9.31
N PRO A 273 -8.33 16.64 -9.64
CA PRO A 273 -9.67 16.05 -9.68
C PRO A 273 -9.82 14.84 -10.61
N GLN A 274 -8.90 14.63 -11.55
CA GLN A 274 -8.87 13.44 -12.40
C GLN A 274 -8.41 12.17 -11.66
N PHE A 275 -7.73 12.30 -10.51
CA PHE A 275 -7.25 11.18 -9.69
C PHE A 275 -8.35 10.70 -8.72
N LYS A 276 -9.60 10.72 -9.17
CA LYS A 276 -10.76 10.27 -8.39
C LYS A 276 -10.65 8.79 -8.02
N GLY A 277 -11.14 8.44 -6.84
CA GLY A 277 -11.19 7.07 -6.34
C GLY A 277 -11.13 7.05 -4.82
N SER A 278 -11.55 5.95 -4.21
CA SER A 278 -11.51 5.80 -2.74
C SER A 278 -10.30 5.00 -2.25
N HIS A 279 -9.59 4.34 -3.16
CA HIS A 279 -8.40 3.55 -2.84
C HIS A 279 -7.24 3.87 -3.78
N SER A 280 -6.03 3.50 -3.36
CA SER A 280 -4.81 3.60 -4.14
C SER A 280 -3.85 2.47 -3.75
N SER A 281 -2.86 2.17 -4.59
CA SER A 281 -1.81 1.23 -4.20
C SER A 281 -0.81 1.92 -3.25
N PRO A 282 -0.40 1.25 -2.15
CA PRO A 282 0.68 1.72 -1.31
C PRO A 282 2.07 1.53 -1.97
N HIS A 283 2.15 0.86 -3.11
CA HIS A 283 3.40 0.61 -3.85
C HIS A 283 3.48 1.53 -5.07
N SER A 284 3.63 2.83 -4.83
CA SER A 284 3.94 3.78 -5.89
C SER A 284 5.31 3.50 -6.50
N HIS A 285 5.48 3.85 -7.77
CA HIS A 285 6.71 3.66 -8.50
C HIS A 285 7.38 5.01 -8.79
N PHE A 286 8.67 5.12 -8.53
CA PHE A 286 9.45 6.26 -8.99
C PHE A 286 10.32 5.84 -10.18
N ASP A 287 10.13 6.49 -11.33
CA ASP A 287 10.97 6.26 -12.51
C ASP A 287 12.22 7.17 -12.42
N PRO A 288 13.43 6.59 -12.26
CA PRO A 288 14.65 7.39 -12.11
C PRO A 288 15.10 8.08 -13.40
N VAL A 289 14.60 7.67 -14.57
CA VAL A 289 14.93 8.26 -15.87
C VAL A 289 14.05 9.47 -16.14
N THR A 290 12.73 9.31 -16.04
CA THR A 290 11.78 10.41 -16.29
C THR A 290 11.56 11.30 -15.08
N LYS A 291 12.03 10.89 -13.90
CA LYS A 291 11.85 11.57 -12.60
C LYS A 291 10.37 11.77 -12.25
N GLU A 292 9.56 10.76 -12.56
CA GLU A 292 8.12 10.79 -12.31
C GLU A 292 7.71 9.76 -11.26
N LEU A 293 6.83 10.18 -10.34
CA LEU A 293 6.10 9.29 -9.45
C LEU A 293 4.86 8.79 -10.20
N ILE A 294 4.67 7.49 -10.29
CA ILE A 294 3.54 6.83 -10.92
C ILE A 294 2.76 6.08 -9.85
N ASN A 295 1.45 6.28 -9.83
CA ASN A 295 0.52 5.48 -9.02
C ASN A 295 -0.85 5.43 -9.72
N PHE A 296 -1.83 4.79 -9.09
CA PHE A 296 -3.21 4.81 -9.54
C PHE A 296 -4.18 4.96 -8.38
N THR A 297 -5.37 5.47 -8.71
CA THR A 297 -6.53 5.40 -7.82
C THR A 297 -7.57 4.41 -8.34
N MET A 298 -8.38 3.86 -7.44
CA MET A 298 -9.45 2.92 -7.72
C MET A 298 -10.80 3.59 -7.46
N ASP A 299 -11.53 3.85 -8.54
CA ASP A 299 -12.89 4.33 -8.52
C ASP A 299 -13.86 3.14 -8.71
N HIS A 300 -14.42 2.69 -7.59
CA HIS A 300 -15.24 1.48 -7.55
C HIS A 300 -16.65 1.75 -8.05
N GLY A 301 -17.01 1.06 -9.14
CA GLY A 301 -18.38 0.95 -9.61
C GLY A 301 -19.04 -0.35 -9.15
N PHE A 302 -20.24 -0.61 -9.70
CA PHE A 302 -20.95 -1.87 -9.46
C PHE A 302 -20.25 -3.01 -10.22
N ASN A 303 -19.57 -3.91 -9.50
CA ASN A 303 -18.81 -5.07 -10.02
C ASN A 303 -17.62 -4.77 -10.95
N SER A 304 -17.27 -3.50 -11.14
CA SER A 304 -16.04 -3.10 -11.81
C SER A 304 -15.37 -1.96 -11.08
N THR A 305 -14.09 -1.80 -11.33
CA THR A 305 -13.29 -0.70 -10.81
C THR A 305 -12.60 -0.02 -11.99
N GLN A 306 -12.66 1.31 -11.99
CA GLN A 306 -11.87 2.13 -12.88
C GLN A 306 -10.56 2.47 -12.17
N TYR A 307 -9.46 1.98 -12.73
CA TYR A 307 -8.09 2.21 -12.29
C TYR A 307 -7.54 3.42 -13.04
N ASN A 308 -7.37 4.56 -12.35
CA ASN A 308 -6.91 5.81 -12.94
C ASN A 308 -5.40 5.95 -12.68
N PHE A 309 -4.58 5.55 -13.65
CA PHE A 309 -3.12 5.72 -13.60
C PHE A 309 -2.74 7.17 -13.83
N PHE A 310 -1.89 7.71 -12.98
CA PHE A 310 -1.41 9.07 -13.06
C PHE A 310 0.09 9.15 -12.83
N SER A 311 0.69 10.27 -13.24
CA SER A 311 2.03 10.61 -12.83
C SER A 311 2.15 12.04 -12.30
N ILE A 312 3.11 12.24 -11.41
CA ILE A 312 3.47 13.53 -10.81
C ILE A 312 4.97 13.73 -10.99
N THR A 313 5.37 14.95 -11.40
CA THR A 313 6.78 15.32 -11.59
C THR A 313 7.07 16.64 -10.88
N GLU A 314 8.35 16.96 -10.66
CA GLU A 314 8.76 18.27 -10.14
C GLU A 314 8.28 19.42 -11.05
N LYS A 315 8.26 19.20 -12.37
CA LYS A 315 7.80 20.19 -13.36
C LYS A 315 6.27 20.30 -13.45
N GLU A 316 5.56 19.26 -13.06
CA GLU A 316 4.10 19.16 -13.08
C GLU A 316 3.61 18.62 -11.72
N PRO A 317 3.63 19.45 -10.65
CA PRO A 317 3.31 19.01 -9.29
C PRO A 317 1.83 18.68 -9.07
N HIS A 318 0.95 19.14 -9.95
CA HIS A 318 -0.46 18.72 -10.01
C HIS A 318 -0.65 17.40 -10.78
N GLY A 319 0.41 16.88 -11.39
CA GLY A 319 0.39 15.65 -12.17
C GLY A 319 -0.58 15.63 -13.36
N SER A 320 -0.56 14.51 -14.07
CA SER A 320 -1.48 14.25 -15.19
C SER A 320 -1.97 12.81 -15.21
N LEU A 321 -3.21 12.61 -15.68
CA LEU A 321 -3.78 11.27 -15.87
C LEU A 321 -3.11 10.58 -17.07
N ILE A 322 -2.43 9.46 -16.84
CA ILE A 322 -1.82 8.63 -17.90
C ILE A 322 -2.90 7.87 -18.65
N ALA A 323 -3.71 7.08 -17.95
CA ALA A 323 -4.78 6.30 -18.56
C ALA A 323 -5.77 5.79 -17.49
N SER A 324 -7.00 5.55 -17.91
CA SER A 324 -7.99 4.84 -17.09
C SER A 324 -8.26 3.45 -17.67
N VAL A 325 -8.17 2.42 -16.83
CA VAL A 325 -8.49 1.04 -17.18
C VAL A 325 -9.72 0.58 -16.39
N THR A 326 -10.77 0.10 -17.06
CA THR A 326 -11.90 -0.52 -16.36
C THR A 326 -11.70 -2.03 -16.34
N ALA A 327 -11.56 -2.59 -15.15
CA ALA A 327 -11.41 -4.03 -14.93
C ALA A 327 -12.37 -4.52 -13.84
N LYS A 328 -12.45 -5.84 -13.68
CA LYS A 328 -13.22 -6.45 -12.59
C LYS A 328 -12.64 -5.96 -11.25
N THR A 329 -13.52 -5.67 -10.30
CA THR A 329 -13.08 -5.28 -8.95
C THR A 329 -12.31 -6.42 -8.31
N SER A 330 -11.07 -6.15 -7.91
CA SER A 330 -10.22 -7.04 -7.12
C SER A 330 -9.39 -6.20 -6.16
N HIS A 331 -8.89 -6.84 -5.10
CA HIS A 331 -7.75 -6.31 -4.37
C HIS A 331 -6.54 -6.25 -5.30
N VAL A 332 -5.84 -5.10 -5.31
CA VAL A 332 -4.60 -4.90 -6.06
C VAL A 332 -3.59 -4.29 -5.10
N HIS A 333 -2.64 -5.11 -4.66
CA HIS A 333 -1.62 -4.69 -3.70
C HIS A 333 -0.55 -3.82 -4.34
N SER A 334 0.04 -4.31 -5.44
CA SER A 334 1.08 -3.64 -6.22
C SER A 334 0.80 -3.75 -7.72
N PHE A 335 1.55 -2.99 -8.53
CA PHE A 335 1.51 -3.04 -9.99
C PHE A 335 2.94 -3.02 -10.54
N ALA A 336 3.10 -3.06 -11.86
CA ALA A 336 4.41 -3.04 -12.49
C ALA A 336 4.57 -1.85 -13.44
N VAL A 337 5.78 -1.31 -13.48
CA VAL A 337 6.19 -0.22 -14.38
C VAL A 337 7.47 -0.63 -15.10
N THR A 338 7.50 -0.34 -16.39
CA THR A 338 8.63 -0.48 -17.30
C THR A 338 8.78 0.83 -18.08
N PRO A 339 9.89 1.08 -18.81
CA PRO A 339 10.08 2.32 -19.56
C PRO A 339 8.91 2.70 -20.47
N ARG A 340 8.26 1.73 -21.14
CA ARG A 340 7.16 1.98 -22.09
C ARG A 340 5.79 1.58 -21.58
N TYR A 341 5.70 0.72 -20.56
CA TYR A 341 4.43 0.16 -20.11
C TYR A 341 4.18 0.27 -18.60
N ILE A 342 2.89 0.40 -18.26
CA ILE A 342 2.36 0.11 -16.93
C ILE A 342 1.52 -1.16 -17.06
N ILE A 343 1.68 -2.10 -16.13
CA ILE A 343 0.96 -3.37 -16.15
C ILE A 343 0.15 -3.51 -14.87
N LEU A 344 -1.17 -3.54 -15.02
CA LEU A 344 -2.11 -3.85 -13.95
C LEU A 344 -2.41 -5.35 -13.97
N VAL A 345 -2.11 -6.03 -12.86
CA VAL A 345 -2.40 -7.46 -12.71
C VAL A 345 -3.60 -7.63 -11.78
N VAL A 346 -4.69 -8.16 -12.30
CA VAL A 346 -5.94 -8.40 -11.57
C VAL A 346 -6.05 -9.90 -11.30
N SER A 347 -5.66 -10.30 -10.09
CA SER A 347 -5.87 -11.64 -9.53
C SER A 347 -7.36 -11.89 -9.26
N PRO A 348 -7.88 -13.13 -9.31
CA PRO A 348 -9.31 -13.40 -9.11
C PRO A 348 -9.75 -13.39 -7.63
N LEU A 349 -9.27 -12.44 -6.84
CA LEU A 349 -9.78 -12.14 -5.50
C LEU A 349 -10.94 -11.15 -5.63
N ASN A 350 -12.14 -11.69 -5.86
CA ASN A 350 -13.31 -10.91 -6.28
C ASN A 350 -14.26 -10.64 -5.13
N PRO A 351 -15.05 -9.55 -5.17
CA PRO A 351 -16.13 -9.31 -4.22
C PRO A 351 -17.11 -10.49 -4.17
N SER A 352 -17.45 -10.89 -2.95
CA SER A 352 -18.45 -11.90 -2.66
C SER A 352 -19.86 -11.38 -2.96
N ASP A 353 -20.81 -12.30 -3.14
CA ASP A 353 -22.25 -12.01 -3.34
C ASP A 353 -22.55 -10.98 -4.44
N GLY A 354 -21.81 -11.04 -5.54
CA GLY A 354 -22.03 -10.17 -6.70
C GLY A 354 -21.75 -8.69 -6.42
N GLY A 355 -20.79 -8.40 -5.54
CA GLY A 355 -20.33 -7.04 -5.23
C GLY A 355 -21.02 -6.41 -4.02
N VAL A 356 -22.09 -7.00 -3.52
CA VAL A 356 -22.88 -6.37 -2.44
C VAL A 356 -22.11 -6.39 -1.11
N LYS A 357 -21.35 -7.46 -0.84
CA LYS A 357 -20.47 -7.54 0.33
C LYS A 357 -19.35 -6.51 0.35
N TYR A 358 -19.00 -5.93 -0.78
CA TYR A 358 -18.01 -4.85 -0.84
C TYR A 358 -18.47 -3.61 -0.06
N SER A 359 -19.77 -3.28 -0.09
CA SER A 359 -20.30 -2.06 0.52
C SER A 359 -20.61 -2.18 2.02
N TRP A 360 -20.69 -3.39 2.57
CA TRP A 360 -21.05 -3.61 3.98
C TRP A 360 -20.14 -4.58 4.74
N GLY A 361 -19.19 -5.21 4.05
CA GLY A 361 -18.24 -6.15 4.64
C GLY A 361 -17.45 -5.47 5.76
N ALA A 362 -17.10 -6.25 6.79
CA ALA A 362 -16.32 -5.72 7.89
C ALA A 362 -14.87 -5.44 7.50
N SER A 363 -14.35 -6.18 6.52
CA SER A 363 -12.95 -6.16 6.10
C SER A 363 -12.77 -6.77 4.72
N LEU A 364 -11.57 -6.66 4.14
CA LEU A 364 -11.22 -7.25 2.85
C LEU A 364 -11.49 -8.76 2.80
N LEU A 365 -11.05 -9.52 3.81
CA LEU A 365 -11.19 -10.98 3.83
C LEU A 365 -12.64 -11.44 4.13
N ASP A 366 -13.53 -10.56 4.57
CA ASP A 366 -14.98 -10.82 4.63
C ASP A 366 -15.68 -10.47 3.30
N ALA A 367 -15.23 -9.40 2.65
CA ALA A 367 -15.84 -8.86 1.45
C ALA A 367 -15.45 -9.61 0.17
N PHE A 368 -14.28 -10.26 0.13
CA PHE A 368 -13.73 -10.88 -1.08
C PHE A 368 -13.56 -12.40 -0.95
N THR A 369 -13.54 -13.10 -2.08
CA THR A 369 -13.27 -14.55 -2.17
C THR A 369 -12.41 -14.85 -3.39
N PHE A 370 -11.34 -15.61 -3.19
CA PHE A 370 -10.49 -16.06 -4.29
C PHE A 370 -11.19 -17.12 -5.15
N LYS A 371 -11.23 -16.90 -6.47
CA LYS A 371 -11.88 -17.78 -7.44
C LYS A 371 -10.84 -18.48 -8.32
N LYS A 372 -10.36 -19.65 -7.86
CA LYS A 372 -9.37 -20.49 -8.57
C LYS A 372 -9.73 -20.84 -10.03
N THR A 373 -11.01 -20.83 -10.37
CA THR A 373 -11.51 -21.15 -11.72
C THR A 373 -11.50 -19.96 -12.68
N GLU A 374 -11.29 -18.75 -12.19
CA GLU A 374 -11.22 -17.54 -13.00
C GLU A 374 -9.76 -17.18 -13.34
N PRO A 375 -9.49 -16.60 -14.52
CA PRO A 375 -8.13 -16.25 -14.90
C PRO A 375 -7.61 -15.02 -14.15
N THR A 376 -6.29 -14.95 -13.96
CA THR A 376 -5.62 -13.68 -13.69
C THR A 376 -5.45 -12.91 -15.00
N LEU A 377 -5.73 -11.60 -14.99
CA LEU A 377 -5.65 -10.74 -16.17
C LEU A 377 -4.55 -9.68 -16.02
N PHE A 378 -3.78 -9.47 -17.10
CA PHE A 378 -2.68 -8.51 -17.18
C PHE A 378 -3.07 -7.43 -18.18
N TYR A 379 -3.44 -6.25 -17.69
CA TYR A 379 -3.79 -5.11 -18.53
C TYR A 379 -2.56 -4.25 -18.77
N VAL A 380 -2.17 -4.13 -20.04
CA VAL A 380 -0.99 -3.38 -20.45
C VAL A 380 -1.41 -2.00 -20.93
N VAL A 381 -0.91 -0.97 -20.25
CA VAL A 381 -1.10 0.44 -20.55
C VAL A 381 0.19 0.98 -21.15
N SER A 382 0.11 1.58 -22.33
CA SER A 382 1.25 2.26 -22.93
C SER A 382 1.41 3.64 -22.28
N ARG A 383 2.62 3.91 -21.74
CA ARG A 383 3.00 5.22 -21.20
C ARG A 383 3.09 6.28 -22.30
N VAL A 384 3.55 5.88 -23.49
CA VAL A 384 3.65 6.75 -24.69
C VAL A 384 2.28 7.05 -25.28
N LYS A 385 1.48 6.00 -25.57
CA LYS A 385 0.14 6.18 -26.17
C LYS A 385 -0.92 6.63 -25.16
N ARG A 386 -0.58 6.65 -23.86
CA ARG A 386 -1.45 7.08 -22.74
C ARG A 386 -2.82 6.38 -22.74
N ARG A 387 -2.82 5.06 -22.98
CA ARG A 387 -4.02 4.23 -23.01
C ARG A 387 -3.72 2.76 -22.78
N HIS A 388 -4.74 2.01 -22.39
CA HIS A 388 -4.75 0.55 -22.47
C HIS A 388 -4.59 0.09 -23.93
N ILE A 389 -3.67 -0.85 -24.17
CA ILE A 389 -3.34 -1.33 -25.52
C ILE A 389 -3.50 -2.84 -25.69
N ALA A 390 -3.31 -3.64 -24.64
CA ALA A 390 -3.38 -5.09 -24.72
C ALA A 390 -3.80 -5.70 -23.37
N THR A 391 -4.39 -6.89 -23.42
CA THR A 391 -4.69 -7.70 -22.22
C THR A 391 -4.22 -9.11 -22.44
N PHE A 392 -3.48 -9.65 -21.48
CA PHE A 392 -3.05 -11.04 -21.43
C PHE A 392 -3.76 -11.76 -20.29
N LYS A 393 -3.75 -13.10 -20.32
CA LYS A 393 -4.33 -13.93 -19.25
C LYS A 393 -3.41 -15.07 -18.83
N SER A 394 -3.53 -15.50 -17.59
CA SER A 394 -2.95 -16.75 -17.08
C SER A 394 -3.97 -17.51 -16.24
N ASP A 395 -3.56 -18.69 -15.77
CA ASP A 395 -4.23 -19.37 -14.67
C ASP A 395 -4.25 -18.50 -13.41
N ALA A 396 -5.19 -18.79 -12.49
CA ALA A 396 -5.35 -18.09 -11.24
C ALA A 396 -4.10 -18.20 -10.34
N PHE A 397 -3.71 -17.09 -9.73
CA PHE A 397 -2.73 -17.06 -8.65
C PHE A 397 -2.98 -15.83 -7.77
N PHE A 398 -2.45 -15.85 -6.56
CA PHE A 398 -2.46 -14.73 -5.61
C PHE A 398 -1.05 -14.19 -5.42
N PHE A 399 -0.90 -12.90 -5.15
CA PHE A 399 0.38 -12.27 -4.84
C PHE A 399 0.14 -10.98 -4.06
N PHE A 400 1.10 -10.59 -3.23
CA PHE A 400 1.18 -9.23 -2.71
C PHE A 400 2.14 -8.41 -3.57
N HIS A 401 3.38 -8.88 -3.71
CA HIS A 401 4.46 -8.08 -4.30
C HIS A 401 4.86 -8.54 -5.70
N HIS A 402 4.94 -7.57 -6.62
CA HIS A 402 5.83 -7.68 -7.76
C HIS A 402 7.28 -7.54 -7.26
N VAL A 403 8.20 -8.26 -7.89
CA VAL A 403 9.65 -8.11 -7.66
C VAL A 403 10.21 -7.03 -8.57
N ASN A 404 10.02 -7.19 -9.89
CA ASN A 404 10.40 -6.22 -10.92
C ASN A 404 9.63 -6.51 -12.22
N ALA A 405 9.70 -5.60 -13.18
CA ALA A 405 9.27 -5.85 -14.55
C ALA A 405 10.24 -5.18 -15.52
N PHE A 406 10.41 -5.73 -16.72
CA PHE A 406 11.30 -5.16 -17.73
C PHE A 406 10.91 -5.63 -19.13
N GLU A 407 11.53 -5.02 -20.14
CA GLU A 407 11.25 -5.24 -21.55
C GLU A 407 12.49 -5.77 -22.26
N ASP A 408 12.32 -6.51 -23.36
CA ASP A 408 13.40 -6.85 -24.27
C ASP A 408 13.27 -6.15 -25.64
N ALA A 409 14.30 -6.31 -26.47
CA ALA A 409 14.34 -5.75 -27.83
C ALA A 409 13.29 -6.35 -28.78
N ALA A 410 12.69 -7.50 -28.44
CA ALA A 410 11.63 -8.14 -29.20
C ALA A 410 10.23 -7.72 -28.74
N ASP A 411 10.14 -6.67 -27.90
CA ASP A 411 8.88 -6.15 -27.37
C ASP A 411 8.10 -7.16 -26.51
N ASN A 412 8.83 -8.09 -25.87
CA ASN A 412 8.28 -8.89 -24.78
C ASN A 412 8.41 -8.12 -23.47
N VAL A 413 7.44 -8.30 -22.59
CA VAL A 413 7.47 -7.76 -21.22
C VAL A 413 7.55 -8.91 -20.23
N TYR A 414 8.53 -8.85 -19.34
CA TYR A 414 8.72 -9.82 -18.26
C TYR A 414 8.24 -9.23 -16.94
N LEU A 415 7.51 -10.01 -16.15
CA LEU A 415 7.03 -9.65 -14.83
C LEU A 415 7.44 -10.72 -13.82
N ASP A 416 8.06 -10.29 -12.73
CA ASP A 416 8.50 -11.16 -11.64
C ASP A 416 7.65 -10.95 -10.39
N PHE A 417 7.32 -12.03 -9.69
CA PHE A 417 6.40 -12.03 -8.55
C PHE A 417 6.91 -12.85 -7.37
N SER A 418 6.49 -12.43 -6.16
CA SER A 418 6.35 -13.30 -4.99
C SER A 418 4.97 -13.95 -5.05
N LEU A 419 4.88 -15.13 -5.67
CA LEU A 419 3.63 -15.75 -6.10
C LEU A 419 3.14 -16.83 -5.13
N TYR A 420 1.83 -16.88 -4.92
CA TYR A 420 1.11 -17.94 -4.21
C TYR A 420 0.07 -18.58 -5.12
N ALA A 421 -0.22 -19.87 -4.87
CA ALA A 421 -1.27 -20.57 -5.60
C ALA A 421 -2.67 -19.98 -5.34
N ASP A 422 -2.91 -19.43 -4.15
CA ASP A 422 -4.18 -18.83 -3.72
C ASP A 422 -3.98 -17.88 -2.52
N ASP A 423 -5.09 -17.35 -1.99
CA ASP A 423 -5.13 -16.40 -0.88
C ASP A 423 -4.87 -17.02 0.51
N THR A 424 -4.45 -18.28 0.61
CA THR A 424 -4.17 -18.94 1.91
C THR A 424 -3.23 -18.12 2.79
N ILE A 425 -2.18 -17.54 2.21
CA ILE A 425 -1.23 -16.70 2.94
C ILE A 425 -1.92 -15.51 3.62
N ALA A 426 -2.90 -14.87 2.97
CA ALA A 426 -3.61 -13.73 3.54
C ALA A 426 -4.44 -14.13 4.78
N HIS A 427 -4.91 -15.38 4.88
CA HIS A 427 -5.58 -15.87 6.10
C HIS A 427 -4.58 -16.29 7.18
N GLN A 428 -3.44 -16.87 6.78
CA GLN A 428 -2.37 -17.26 7.70
C GLN A 428 -1.73 -16.06 8.42
N LEU A 429 -1.73 -14.88 7.81
CA LEU A 429 -1.23 -13.63 8.40
C LEU A 429 -2.24 -12.91 9.31
N SER A 430 -3.40 -13.53 9.61
CA SER A 430 -4.29 -13.04 10.66
C SER A 430 -3.65 -13.22 12.04
N LEU A 431 -3.89 -12.29 12.97
CA LEU A 431 -3.27 -12.40 14.31
C LEU A 431 -3.73 -13.66 15.05
N SER A 432 -4.98 -14.09 14.84
CA SER A 432 -5.48 -15.35 15.39
C SER A 432 -4.73 -16.57 14.87
N ALA A 433 -4.31 -16.58 13.60
CA ALA A 433 -3.55 -17.68 13.03
C ALA A 433 -2.08 -17.61 13.44
N LEU A 434 -1.47 -16.42 13.41
CA LEU A 434 -0.07 -16.22 13.81
C LEU A 434 0.18 -16.53 15.30
N LEU A 435 -0.82 -16.35 16.18
CA LEU A 435 -0.68 -16.65 17.60
C LEU A 435 -1.05 -18.11 17.96
N ASP A 436 -1.63 -18.86 17.03
CA ASP A 436 -2.00 -20.26 17.24
C ASP A 436 -0.82 -21.19 16.95
N ARG A 437 -0.23 -21.74 18.00
CA ARG A 437 0.92 -22.68 17.91
C ARG A 437 0.58 -24.01 17.23
N SER A 438 -0.71 -24.29 16.97
CA SER A 438 -1.15 -25.46 16.23
C SER A 438 -1.45 -25.18 14.75
N ALA A 439 -1.34 -23.92 14.33
CA ALA A 439 -1.51 -23.53 12.93
C ALA A 439 -0.43 -24.19 12.05
N PRO A 440 -0.75 -24.48 10.77
CA PRO A 440 0.25 -24.95 9.83
C PRO A 440 1.27 -23.85 9.52
N ALA A 441 2.49 -24.26 9.20
CA ALA A 441 3.55 -23.37 8.71
C ALA A 441 3.07 -22.47 7.56
N LEU A 442 3.66 -21.27 7.49
CA LEU A 442 3.32 -20.30 6.45
C LEU A 442 3.59 -20.88 5.05
N THR A 443 2.67 -20.59 4.14
CA THR A 443 2.86 -20.91 2.73
C THR A 443 4.09 -20.18 2.22
N LYS A 444 5.03 -20.91 1.60
CA LYS A 444 6.25 -20.32 1.02
C LYS A 444 5.92 -19.66 -0.34
N PRO A 445 6.41 -18.44 -0.62
CA PRO A 445 6.24 -17.82 -1.92
C PRO A 445 7.09 -18.53 -3.00
N GLU A 446 6.60 -18.55 -4.23
CA GLU A 446 7.38 -18.88 -5.43
C GLU A 446 7.89 -17.59 -6.08
N PHE A 447 9.18 -17.54 -6.44
CA PHE A 447 9.64 -16.55 -7.41
C PHE A 447 9.16 -17.01 -8.79
N CYS A 448 8.30 -16.22 -9.42
CA CYS A 448 7.70 -16.58 -10.70
C CYS A 448 7.89 -15.50 -11.75
N ARG A 449 8.41 -15.85 -12.93
CA ARG A 449 8.53 -14.95 -14.09
C ARG A 449 7.46 -15.27 -15.12
N PHE A 450 6.67 -14.26 -15.47
CA PHE A 450 5.74 -14.27 -16.59
C PHE A 450 6.32 -13.50 -17.78
N GLU A 451 6.04 -13.98 -18.99
CA GLU A 451 6.33 -13.32 -20.26
C GLU A 451 5.01 -12.92 -20.94
N LEU A 452 4.90 -11.64 -21.32
CA LEU A 452 3.88 -11.11 -22.21
C LEU A 452 4.53 -10.86 -23.57
N ALA A 453 4.35 -11.79 -24.50
CA ALA A 453 5.07 -11.76 -25.76
C ALA A 453 4.49 -10.75 -26.75
N ASN A 454 5.37 -10.01 -27.45
CA ASN A 454 5.06 -9.09 -28.56
C ASN A 454 3.87 -8.14 -28.29
N VAL A 455 3.98 -7.31 -27.25
CA VAL A 455 2.87 -6.47 -26.74
C VAL A 455 2.27 -5.55 -27.81
N GLN A 456 3.07 -4.88 -28.62
CA GLN A 456 2.62 -3.97 -29.69
C GLN A 456 1.95 -4.74 -30.84
N ALA A 457 2.44 -5.94 -31.18
CA ALA A 457 1.79 -6.78 -32.18
C ALA A 457 0.39 -7.21 -31.72
N GLU A 458 0.26 -7.58 -30.43
CA GLU A 458 -1.04 -7.89 -29.84
C GLU A 458 -1.96 -6.67 -29.76
N ALA A 459 -1.41 -5.48 -29.48
CA ALA A 459 -2.15 -4.23 -29.53
C ALA A 459 -2.69 -3.95 -30.95
N GLN A 460 -1.85 -4.10 -31.98
CA GLN A 460 -2.27 -3.90 -33.36
C GLN A 460 -3.32 -4.93 -33.79
N ARG A 461 -3.16 -6.19 -33.37
CA ARG A 461 -4.14 -7.26 -33.63
C ARG A 461 -5.51 -6.91 -33.03
N LEU A 462 -5.52 -6.38 -31.81
CA LEU A 462 -6.74 -5.97 -31.11
C LEU A 462 -7.41 -4.76 -31.78
N GLU A 463 -6.63 -3.78 -32.22
CA GLU A 463 -7.13 -2.62 -32.97
C GLU A 463 -7.78 -3.04 -34.29
N ASN A 464 -7.12 -3.92 -35.04
CA ASN A 464 -7.65 -4.47 -36.30
C ASN A 464 -8.97 -5.22 -36.08
N TYR A 465 -9.04 -6.03 -35.01
CA TYR A 465 -10.27 -6.74 -34.63
C TYR A 465 -11.42 -5.77 -34.31
N ASN A 466 -11.15 -4.72 -33.52
CA ASN A 466 -12.17 -3.74 -33.17
C ASN A 466 -12.65 -2.92 -34.36
N ALA A 467 -11.74 -2.53 -35.26
CA ALA A 467 -12.10 -1.84 -36.50
C ALA A 467 -13.01 -2.72 -37.38
N ALA A 468 -12.72 -4.02 -37.48
CA ALA A 468 -13.58 -4.98 -38.19
C ALA A 468 -14.97 -5.11 -37.55
N MET A 469 -15.05 -5.15 -36.22
CA MET A 469 -16.31 -5.24 -35.48
C MET A 469 -17.15 -3.95 -35.58
N ALA A 470 -16.54 -2.77 -35.62
CA ALA A 470 -17.25 -1.49 -35.76
C ALA A 470 -18.07 -1.40 -37.07
N ASN A 471 -17.64 -2.14 -38.10
CA ASN A 471 -18.26 -2.24 -39.41
C ASN A 471 -19.37 -3.31 -39.51
N THR A 472 -19.72 -3.99 -38.41
CA THR A 472 -20.82 -4.98 -38.37
C THR A 472 -22.20 -4.32 -38.14
N GLY A 473 -23.27 -5.04 -38.52
CA GLY A 473 -24.64 -4.52 -38.52
C GLY A 473 -25.23 -4.22 -37.12
N PRO A 474 -26.40 -3.55 -37.05
CA PRO A 474 -26.99 -3.08 -35.78
C PRO A 474 -27.26 -4.16 -34.74
N VAL A 475 -27.55 -5.39 -35.19
CA VAL A 475 -27.85 -6.55 -34.33
C VAL A 475 -26.61 -7.02 -33.56
N ASP A 476 -25.44 -6.96 -34.19
CA ASP A 476 -24.17 -7.33 -33.56
C ASP A 476 -23.70 -6.25 -32.56
N LYS A 477 -23.98 -4.98 -32.84
CA LYS A 477 -23.77 -3.86 -31.90
C LYS A 477 -24.62 -3.99 -30.63
N LEU A 478 -25.89 -4.40 -30.76
CA LEU A 478 -26.78 -4.64 -29.63
C LEU A 478 -26.35 -5.86 -28.80
N ARG A 479 -25.91 -6.95 -29.45
CA ARG A 479 -25.31 -8.11 -28.76
C ARG A 479 -24.03 -7.74 -28.02
N GLY A 480 -23.15 -6.93 -28.62
CA GLY A 480 -21.94 -6.41 -27.98
C GLY A 480 -22.23 -5.49 -26.78
N PHE A 481 -23.29 -4.68 -26.84
CA PHE A 481 -23.75 -3.85 -25.73
C PHE A 481 -24.29 -4.69 -24.56
N MET A 482 -25.23 -5.61 -24.82
CA MET A 482 -25.80 -6.50 -23.79
C MET A 482 -24.72 -7.35 -23.11
N ARG A 483 -23.64 -7.69 -23.83
CA ARG A 483 -22.51 -8.46 -23.31
C ARG A 483 -21.56 -7.65 -22.44
N ARG A 484 -21.29 -6.38 -22.78
CA ARG A 484 -20.49 -5.47 -21.93
C ARG A 484 -21.13 -5.27 -20.55
N VAL A 485 -22.45 -5.17 -20.53
CA VAL A 485 -23.25 -5.10 -19.29
C VAL A 485 -23.12 -6.38 -18.44
N SER A 486 -23.06 -7.56 -19.08
CA SER A 486 -22.93 -8.84 -18.37
C SER A 486 -21.53 -9.14 -17.83
N VAL A 487 -20.49 -8.46 -18.31
CA VAL A 487 -19.08 -8.59 -17.86
C VAL A 487 -18.70 -7.44 -16.91
N GLY A 488 -19.66 -6.60 -16.51
CA GLY A 488 -19.42 -5.45 -15.62
C GLY A 488 -18.62 -4.31 -16.25
N GLN A 489 -18.43 -4.28 -17.58
CA GLN A 489 -17.69 -3.20 -18.25
C GLN A 489 -18.56 -1.94 -18.38
N GLY A 490 -18.19 -0.88 -17.63
CA GLY A 490 -18.78 0.46 -17.76
C GLY A 490 -18.44 1.15 -19.09
N ASN A 491 -19.11 2.28 -19.35
CA ASN A 491 -19.08 3.05 -20.61
C ASN A 491 -17.72 3.70 -21.00
N GLY A 492 -16.63 3.41 -20.29
CA GLY A 492 -15.28 3.71 -20.80
C GLY A 492 -14.97 2.83 -22.01
N ALA A 493 -14.18 3.32 -22.96
CA ALA A 493 -13.70 2.54 -24.11
C ALA A 493 -12.81 1.37 -23.63
N SER A 494 -13.44 0.32 -23.11
CA SER A 494 -12.82 -0.92 -22.68
C SER A 494 -12.94 -1.92 -23.83
N TYR A 495 -11.78 -2.34 -24.30
CA TYR A 495 -11.58 -3.28 -25.39
C TYR A 495 -12.08 -4.66 -24.92
N ALA A 496 -13.33 -5.02 -25.26
CA ALA A 496 -13.94 -6.27 -24.85
C ALA A 496 -13.40 -7.45 -25.69
N VAL A 497 -12.70 -8.41 -25.07
CA VAL A 497 -12.45 -9.70 -25.70
C VAL A 497 -13.54 -10.69 -25.26
N PRO A 498 -14.29 -11.31 -26.20
CA PRO A 498 -15.42 -12.16 -25.86
C PRO A 498 -15.04 -13.50 -25.21
N GLU A 499 -15.58 -13.78 -24.01
CA GLU A 499 -15.53 -15.06 -23.25
C GLU A 499 -15.82 -16.37 -24.02
N LYS A 500 -16.46 -16.30 -25.20
CA LYS A 500 -16.75 -17.50 -26.03
C LYS A 500 -15.60 -17.88 -26.97
N ASN A 501 -14.58 -17.02 -27.06
CA ASN A 501 -13.31 -17.32 -27.71
C ASN A 501 -12.20 -17.12 -26.67
N SER A 502 -12.10 -18.03 -25.71
CA SER A 502 -10.97 -18.07 -24.77
C SER A 502 -9.61 -18.12 -25.52
N ASN A 503 -9.58 -18.50 -26.79
CA ASN A 503 -8.41 -18.44 -27.68
C ASN A 503 -8.04 -17.04 -28.22
N ALA A 504 -8.80 -15.98 -27.90
CA ALA A 504 -8.56 -14.63 -28.45
C ALA A 504 -7.75 -13.68 -27.55
N ILE A 505 -7.61 -14.00 -26.25
CA ILE A 505 -6.72 -13.27 -25.32
C ILE A 505 -5.37 -14.00 -25.32
N PRO A 506 -4.25 -13.33 -25.64
CA PRO A 506 -2.93 -13.94 -25.58
C PRO A 506 -2.59 -14.39 -24.16
N LEU A 507 -1.72 -15.40 -24.05
CA LEU A 507 -1.31 -15.95 -22.77
C LEU A 507 -0.16 -15.12 -22.18
N ALA A 508 -0.29 -14.79 -20.90
CA ALA A 508 0.85 -14.48 -20.04
C ALA A 508 1.51 -15.81 -19.68
N THR A 509 2.67 -16.10 -20.25
CA THR A 509 3.29 -17.42 -20.14
C THR A 509 4.19 -17.45 -18.91
N ARG A 510 3.97 -18.40 -18.00
CA ARG A 510 4.90 -18.66 -16.90
C ARG A 510 6.16 -19.32 -17.47
N ILE A 511 7.29 -18.62 -17.45
CA ILE A 511 8.56 -19.10 -18.03
C ILE A 511 9.59 -19.53 -16.98
N ARG A 512 9.41 -19.13 -15.72
CA ARG A 512 10.27 -19.55 -14.61
C ARG A 512 9.46 -19.64 -13.31
N SER A 513 9.72 -20.67 -12.52
CA SER A 513 9.27 -20.75 -11.12
C SER A 513 10.37 -21.43 -10.29
N THR A 514 10.74 -20.81 -9.17
CA THR A 514 11.71 -21.31 -8.18
C THR A 514 11.24 -20.94 -6.77
N PRO A 515 11.82 -21.49 -5.70
CA PRO A 515 11.60 -20.94 -4.35
C PRO A 515 11.85 -19.43 -4.34
N GLY A 516 10.92 -18.69 -3.72
CA GLY A 516 10.92 -17.24 -3.72
C GLY A 516 11.19 -16.63 -2.36
N VAL A 517 11.06 -15.31 -2.32
CA VAL A 517 11.09 -14.48 -1.11
C VAL A 517 9.82 -13.66 -1.03
N GLU A 518 9.49 -13.17 0.16
CA GLU A 518 8.52 -12.09 0.37
C GLU A 518 9.23 -10.78 0.70
N LEU A 519 8.49 -9.67 0.65
CA LEU A 519 9.04 -8.31 0.77
C LEU A 519 10.26 -8.11 -0.14
N PRO A 520 10.14 -8.40 -1.46
CA PRO A 520 11.26 -8.40 -2.36
C PRO A 520 11.81 -6.98 -2.57
N ARG A 521 13.13 -6.88 -2.63
CA ARG A 521 13.89 -5.67 -2.95
C ARG A 521 14.91 -5.98 -4.02
N ILE A 522 15.12 -5.03 -4.91
CA ILE A 522 16.14 -5.07 -5.95
C ILE A 522 17.09 -3.89 -5.77
N ASN A 523 18.18 -3.88 -6.54
CA ASN A 523 18.93 -2.64 -6.71
C ASN A 523 18.05 -1.63 -7.47
N PRO A 524 17.72 -0.46 -6.87
CA PRO A 524 16.78 0.49 -7.46
C PRO A 524 17.24 1.07 -8.80
N ILE A 525 18.53 1.00 -9.13
CA ILE A 525 19.07 1.39 -10.45
C ILE A 525 18.48 0.51 -11.58
N TYR A 526 18.10 -0.73 -11.26
CA TYR A 526 17.57 -1.70 -12.22
C TYR A 526 16.03 -1.78 -12.18
N HIS A 527 15.36 -0.83 -11.51
CA HIS A 527 13.91 -0.77 -11.51
C HIS A 527 13.37 -0.55 -12.92
N GLY A 528 12.45 -1.41 -13.38
CA GLY A 528 11.92 -1.35 -14.74
C GLY A 528 12.87 -1.94 -15.80
N LEU A 529 14.06 -2.43 -15.42
CA LEU A 529 15.13 -2.88 -16.31
C LEU A 529 15.50 -4.34 -16.04
N ASP A 530 16.12 -4.98 -17.04
CA ASP A 530 16.62 -6.35 -16.91
C ASP A 530 17.72 -6.43 -15.83
N TYR A 531 17.62 -7.44 -14.95
CA TYR A 531 18.34 -7.50 -13.67
C TYR A 531 18.63 -8.96 -13.26
N LYS A 532 19.55 -9.16 -12.31
CA LYS A 532 20.10 -10.47 -11.91
C LYS A 532 19.77 -10.86 -10.48
N TYR A 533 19.52 -9.92 -9.57
CA TYR A 533 19.39 -10.20 -8.15
C TYR A 533 18.13 -9.59 -7.51
N THR A 534 17.52 -10.37 -6.64
CA THR A 534 16.52 -9.88 -5.69
C THR A 534 16.86 -10.36 -4.29
N TRP A 535 16.50 -9.57 -3.29
CA TRP A 535 16.64 -9.89 -1.88
C TRP A 535 15.26 -9.83 -1.22
N GLY A 536 15.04 -10.61 -0.18
CA GLY A 536 13.80 -10.53 0.58
C GLY A 536 13.82 -11.46 1.78
N VAL A 537 12.72 -11.46 2.53
CA VAL A 537 12.56 -12.35 3.67
C VAL A 537 12.08 -13.72 3.22
N GLY A 538 12.52 -14.76 3.92
CA GLY A 538 12.17 -16.14 3.60
C GLY A 538 12.05 -17.01 4.86
N ILE A 539 11.79 -18.29 4.62
CA ILE A 539 11.71 -19.32 5.65
C ILE A 539 12.90 -20.27 5.46
N SER A 540 13.82 -20.22 6.41
CA SER A 540 15.04 -21.01 6.43
C SER A 540 14.73 -22.50 6.54
N GLU A 541 15.66 -23.36 6.12
CA GLU A 541 15.53 -24.81 6.30
C GLU A 541 15.58 -25.24 7.77
N GLN A 542 16.10 -24.37 8.64
CA GLN A 542 16.33 -24.66 10.06
C GLN A 542 15.17 -24.17 10.94
N GLY A 543 14.30 -23.33 10.41
CA GLY A 543 13.14 -22.78 11.11
C GLY A 543 11.93 -23.71 11.08
N ASP A 544 11.03 -23.54 12.06
CA ASP A 544 9.80 -24.32 12.16
C ASP A 544 8.74 -23.93 11.10
N GLY A 545 8.96 -22.80 10.40
CA GLY A 545 8.12 -22.33 9.30
C GLY A 545 6.95 -21.43 9.71
N ASP A 546 6.85 -21.09 10.98
CA ASP A 546 5.73 -20.30 11.52
C ASP A 546 5.84 -18.79 11.20
N MET A 547 7.04 -18.31 10.87
CA MET A 547 7.31 -16.92 10.47
C MET A 547 8.57 -16.83 9.61
N TYR A 548 8.73 -15.71 8.89
CA TYR A 548 9.96 -15.41 8.16
C TYR A 548 11.14 -15.21 9.14
N ASP A 549 12.20 -16.00 8.97
CA ASP A 549 13.33 -16.12 9.91
C ASP A 549 14.70 -15.92 9.23
N CYS A 550 14.71 -15.57 7.94
CA CYS A 550 15.94 -15.35 7.20
C CYS A 550 15.81 -14.25 6.12
N ILE A 551 16.95 -13.68 5.74
CA ILE A 551 17.10 -12.81 4.57
C ILE A 551 17.78 -13.63 3.48
N MET A 552 17.20 -13.67 2.29
CA MET A 552 17.72 -14.45 1.17
C MET A 552 18.08 -13.53 0.00
N LYS A 553 19.13 -13.91 -0.72
CA LYS A 553 19.50 -13.35 -2.03
C LYS A 553 19.27 -14.41 -3.09
N LEU A 554 18.50 -14.07 -4.12
CA LEU A 554 18.19 -14.95 -5.24
C LEU A 554 18.86 -14.42 -6.52
N HIS A 555 19.43 -15.33 -7.33
CA HIS A 555 19.86 -15.02 -8.69
C HIS A 555 18.73 -15.36 -9.67
N VAL A 556 18.06 -14.35 -10.23
CA VAL A 556 16.77 -14.53 -10.93
C VAL A 556 16.89 -15.13 -12.33
N LYS A 557 18.09 -15.15 -12.92
CA LYS A 557 18.33 -15.68 -14.28
C LYS A 557 18.87 -17.10 -14.32
N GLY A 558 19.27 -17.67 -13.20
CA GLY A 558 20.03 -18.92 -13.16
C GLY A 558 19.69 -19.71 -11.91
N ASP A 559 20.03 -20.98 -11.90
CA ASP A 559 19.60 -21.92 -10.84
C ASP A 559 20.62 -22.00 -9.70
N ALA A 560 21.30 -20.89 -9.41
CA ALA A 560 22.22 -20.80 -8.28
C ALA A 560 21.42 -20.87 -6.97
N GLU A 561 21.92 -21.64 -6.01
CA GLU A 561 21.32 -21.73 -4.69
C GLU A 561 21.27 -20.34 -4.02
N PRO A 562 20.20 -20.03 -3.28
CA PRO A 562 20.10 -18.78 -2.54
C PRO A 562 21.27 -18.60 -1.56
N THR A 563 21.78 -17.38 -1.47
CA THR A 563 22.60 -16.99 -0.31
C THR A 563 21.65 -16.61 0.82
N VAL A 564 21.89 -17.10 2.03
CA VAL A 564 20.97 -16.93 3.17
C VAL A 564 21.72 -16.37 4.37
N TRP A 565 21.16 -15.33 4.97
CA TRP A 565 21.49 -14.92 6.33
C TRP A 565 20.36 -15.37 7.26
N ASN A 566 20.71 -16.08 8.33
CA ASN A 566 19.81 -16.40 9.42
C ASN A 566 20.55 -16.36 10.76
N GLN A 567 19.81 -16.12 11.84
CA GLN A 567 20.30 -16.26 13.20
C GLN A 567 19.20 -16.96 14.02
N LYS A 568 19.58 -17.91 14.87
CA LYS A 568 18.64 -18.66 15.71
C LYS A 568 17.74 -17.68 16.49
N ASN A 569 16.43 -17.96 16.52
CA ASN A 569 15.43 -17.17 17.24
C ASN A 569 15.34 -15.69 16.79
N CYS A 570 15.86 -15.36 15.59
CA CYS A 570 15.81 -14.01 15.04
C CYS A 570 14.90 -13.96 13.81
N PHE A 571 14.13 -12.88 13.72
CA PHE A 571 13.10 -12.69 12.71
C PHE A 571 13.32 -11.33 12.04
N PRO A 572 13.81 -11.29 10.78
CA PRO A 572 14.07 -10.05 10.07
C PRO A 572 12.79 -9.45 9.48
N SER A 573 12.73 -8.12 9.43
CA SER A 573 11.78 -7.38 8.57
C SER A 573 12.39 -7.18 7.17
N GLU A 574 11.70 -6.45 6.29
CA GLU A 574 12.19 -6.09 4.96
C GLU A 574 13.66 -5.65 4.96
N ALA A 575 14.45 -6.17 4.01
CA ALA A 575 15.85 -5.87 3.83
C ALA A 575 16.06 -4.87 2.69
N VAL A 576 16.14 -3.58 3.03
CA VAL A 576 16.25 -2.50 2.04
C VAL A 576 17.66 -2.44 1.46
N PHE A 577 17.77 -2.62 0.14
CA PHE A 577 19.02 -2.45 -0.59
C PHE A 577 19.40 -0.97 -0.73
N ILE A 578 20.66 -0.65 -0.45
CA ILE A 578 21.24 0.68 -0.57
C ILE A 578 22.51 0.57 -1.44
N PRO A 579 22.52 1.12 -2.67
CA PRO A 579 23.70 1.14 -3.51
C PRO A 579 24.75 2.13 -2.98
N PRO A 580 26.04 1.95 -3.33
CA PRO A 580 27.03 2.99 -3.14
C PRO A 580 26.68 4.25 -3.96
N PRO A 581 27.15 5.44 -3.57
CA PRO A 581 26.83 6.70 -4.26
C PRO A 581 27.45 6.82 -5.65
N VAL A 582 28.46 6.01 -5.94
CA VAL A 582 29.08 5.89 -7.26
C VAL A 582 28.58 4.60 -7.90
N PHE A 583 28.15 4.68 -9.15
CA PHE A 583 27.72 3.51 -9.91
C PHE A 583 28.75 2.39 -9.84
N ASP A 584 28.29 1.20 -9.50
CA ASP A 584 29.06 -0.04 -9.59
C ASP A 584 28.42 -0.93 -10.66
N GLN A 585 29.27 -1.52 -11.49
CA GLN A 585 28.86 -2.46 -12.53
C GLN A 585 28.32 -3.78 -11.97
N ASN A 586 28.67 -4.11 -10.72
CA ASN A 586 28.11 -5.25 -10.01
C ASN A 586 26.76 -4.81 -9.41
N GLU A 587 25.69 -5.40 -9.92
CA GLU A 587 24.32 -5.10 -9.49
C GLU A 587 24.09 -5.30 -7.98
N ASP A 588 24.83 -6.22 -7.36
CA ASP A 588 24.79 -6.55 -5.94
C ASP A 588 25.81 -5.80 -5.08
N ALA A 589 26.55 -4.84 -5.63
CA ALA A 589 27.41 -3.97 -4.83
C ALA A 589 26.57 -2.97 -4.03
N GLY A 590 26.62 -3.10 -2.71
CA GLY A 590 25.85 -2.27 -1.78
C GLY A 590 25.69 -2.94 -0.43
N VAL A 591 24.75 -2.43 0.36
CA VAL A 591 24.37 -3.05 1.63
C VAL A 591 22.86 -3.29 1.68
N LEU A 592 22.46 -4.23 2.52
CA LEU A 592 21.08 -4.39 2.96
C LEU A 592 20.95 -3.87 4.38
N VAL A 593 19.87 -3.15 4.66
CA VAL A 593 19.51 -2.69 6.00
C VAL A 593 18.17 -3.28 6.40
N SER A 594 18.10 -3.93 7.55
CA SER A 594 16.88 -4.58 8.07
C SER A 594 16.78 -4.44 9.59
N VAL A 595 15.57 -4.26 10.10
CA VAL A 595 15.29 -4.38 11.54
C VAL A 595 15.00 -5.84 11.86
N VAL A 596 15.71 -6.40 12.82
CA VAL A 596 15.58 -7.81 13.23
C VAL A 596 15.10 -7.89 14.67
N TYR A 597 14.10 -8.72 14.92
CA TYR A 597 13.65 -9.07 16.26
C TYR A 597 14.38 -10.31 16.77
N ASP A 598 15.09 -10.20 17.88
CA ASP A 598 15.67 -11.31 18.62
C ASP A 598 14.69 -11.75 19.72
N ALA A 599 14.06 -12.90 19.50
CA ALA A 599 13.10 -13.45 20.45
C ALA A 599 13.77 -13.95 21.72
N GLU A 600 15.01 -14.44 21.68
CA GLU A 600 15.70 -14.93 22.88
C GLU A 600 16.06 -13.76 23.81
N ALA A 601 16.61 -12.68 23.25
CA ALA A 601 16.91 -11.47 24.00
C ALA A 601 15.68 -10.59 24.30
N HIS A 602 14.56 -10.84 23.62
CA HIS A 602 13.38 -9.95 23.59
C HIS A 602 13.77 -8.50 23.27
N ARG A 603 14.59 -8.32 22.22
CA ARG A 603 15.07 -7.02 21.77
C ARG A 603 15.16 -6.98 20.25
N SER A 604 15.00 -5.80 19.67
CA SER A 604 15.26 -5.60 18.25
C SER A 604 16.65 -4.98 18.02
N PHE A 605 17.21 -5.18 16.84
CA PHE A 605 18.44 -4.53 16.39
C PHE A 605 18.34 -4.13 14.92
N ILE A 606 19.03 -3.06 14.54
CA ILE A 606 19.24 -2.71 13.14
C ILE A 606 20.46 -3.49 12.63
N LEU A 607 20.31 -4.17 11.49
CA LEU A 607 21.32 -5.02 10.87
C LEU A 607 21.76 -4.42 9.53
N VAL A 608 23.07 -4.43 9.27
CA VAL A 608 23.67 -4.06 7.99
C VAL A 608 24.44 -5.24 7.42
N LEU A 609 24.00 -5.74 6.26
CA LEU A 609 24.64 -6.85 5.55
C LEU A 609 25.33 -6.36 4.28
N ASP A 610 26.42 -7.02 3.89
CA ASP A 610 26.95 -6.95 2.53
C ASP A 610 25.93 -7.57 1.57
N ALA A 611 25.50 -6.85 0.53
CA ALA A 611 24.51 -7.40 -0.41
C ALA A 611 25.09 -8.49 -1.33
N VAL A 612 26.42 -8.64 -1.40
CA VAL A 612 27.10 -9.65 -2.22
C VAL A 612 27.00 -11.03 -1.57
N ASP A 613 27.44 -11.16 -0.31
CA ASP A 613 27.58 -12.45 0.38
C ASP A 613 26.75 -12.59 1.66
N LEU A 614 25.92 -11.59 1.96
CA LEU A 614 25.07 -11.49 3.15
C LEU A 614 25.85 -11.59 4.48
N LYS A 615 27.17 -11.34 4.47
CA LYS A 615 27.93 -11.22 5.71
C LYS A 615 27.58 -9.92 6.40
N GLU A 616 27.46 -10.02 7.71
CA GLU A 616 27.22 -8.86 8.54
C GLU A 616 28.41 -7.90 8.53
N LYS A 617 28.10 -6.61 8.31
CA LYS A 617 29.04 -5.50 8.40
C LYS A 617 28.93 -4.81 9.74
N ALA A 618 27.70 -4.56 10.18
CA ALA A 618 27.42 -3.94 11.45
C ALA A 618 26.03 -4.29 11.98
N ARG A 619 25.85 -4.14 13.29
CA ARG A 619 24.54 -4.13 13.95
C ARG A 619 24.51 -3.12 15.08
N ALA A 620 23.33 -2.66 15.47
CA ALA A 620 23.14 -1.85 16.67
C ALA A 620 21.83 -2.20 17.38
N MET A 621 21.89 -2.43 18.69
CA MET A 621 20.71 -2.83 19.47
C MET A 621 19.78 -1.64 19.68
N LEU A 622 18.47 -1.86 19.54
CA LEU A 622 17.45 -0.83 19.77
C LEU A 622 17.11 -0.71 21.26
N PRO A 623 16.68 0.48 21.72
CA PRO A 623 16.28 0.69 23.11
C PRO A 623 15.00 -0.09 23.46
N GLU A 624 14.09 -0.20 22.50
CA GLU A 624 12.80 -0.89 22.65
C GLU A 624 12.63 -1.96 21.57
N VAL A 625 11.73 -2.91 21.81
CA VAL A 625 11.30 -3.86 20.77
C VAL A 625 10.57 -3.09 19.67
N VAL A 626 11.06 -3.23 18.45
CA VAL A 626 10.34 -2.86 17.23
C VAL A 626 9.68 -4.12 16.68
N PRO A 627 8.33 -4.20 16.67
CA PRO A 627 7.61 -5.35 16.12
C PRO A 627 7.98 -5.67 14.68
N LEU A 628 7.80 -6.94 14.32
CA LEU A 628 8.06 -7.43 12.97
C LEU A 628 7.22 -6.68 11.94
N SER A 629 7.90 -6.11 10.96
CA SER A 629 7.27 -5.34 9.90
C SER A 629 7.04 -6.16 8.64
N PHE A 630 5.95 -5.82 7.95
CA PHE A 630 5.54 -6.30 6.63
C PHE A 630 5.46 -5.15 5.60
N THR A 631 5.86 -3.94 6.01
CA THR A 631 5.67 -2.72 5.24
C THR A 631 6.89 -2.37 4.43
N ASN A 632 6.71 -1.66 3.32
CA ASN A 632 7.84 -1.13 2.57
C ASN A 632 8.45 0.08 3.29
N GLY A 633 9.72 -0.04 3.63
CA GLY A 633 10.57 1.06 4.07
C GLY A 633 11.29 1.75 2.90
N CYS A 634 12.00 2.84 3.19
CA CYS A 634 12.82 3.55 2.21
C CYS A 634 14.15 4.03 2.82
N PHE A 635 15.07 4.44 1.95
CA PHE A 635 16.32 5.09 2.34
C PHE A 635 16.49 6.41 1.59
N ALA A 636 16.65 7.50 2.34
CA ALA A 636 16.89 8.84 1.81
C ALA A 636 18.36 9.22 2.00
N ALA A 637 19.10 9.40 0.90
CA ALA A 637 20.49 9.85 0.97
C ALA A 637 20.61 11.25 1.59
N GLY A 638 21.65 11.48 2.41
CA GLY A 638 21.87 12.77 3.08
C GLY A 638 22.04 13.96 2.13
N ASP A 639 22.61 13.74 0.94
CA ASP A 639 22.83 14.77 -0.08
C ASP A 639 22.43 14.25 -1.48
N ILE A 640 21.17 14.48 -1.85
CA ILE A 640 20.59 13.95 -3.11
C ILE A 640 21.17 14.65 -4.34
N SER A 641 21.89 15.77 -4.17
CA SER A 641 22.58 16.47 -5.28
C SER A 641 23.62 15.61 -6.00
N ARG A 642 24.13 14.55 -5.34
CA ARG A 642 25.02 13.55 -5.94
C ARG A 642 24.36 12.20 -6.26
N GLY A 643 23.31 11.81 -5.54
CA GLY A 643 22.72 10.46 -5.62
C GLY A 643 21.84 10.18 -6.85
N MET A 644 21.53 11.17 -7.67
CA MET A 644 20.72 11.01 -8.89
C MET A 644 21.47 11.27 -10.20
N GLN A 645 22.78 11.55 -10.14
CA GLN A 645 23.66 11.60 -11.33
C GLN A 645 24.18 10.22 -11.76
N ILE A 646 23.56 9.15 -11.28
CA ILE A 646 23.84 7.80 -11.76
C ILE A 646 23.07 7.62 -13.08
N ALA A 647 23.79 7.87 -14.17
CA ALA A 647 23.51 7.66 -15.58
C ALA A 647 22.24 6.83 -15.89
N ALA A 648 21.25 7.27 -16.66
CA ALA A 648 21.39 7.78 -18.05
C ALA A 648 22.50 7.06 -18.83
N ALA A 649 22.66 5.76 -18.62
CA ALA A 649 23.48 4.88 -19.45
C ALA A 649 22.64 3.68 -19.88
N ALA A 650 21.59 3.95 -20.62
CA ALA A 650 20.97 3.00 -21.51
C ALA A 650 20.41 3.79 -22.70
N THR A 651 21.24 3.91 -23.73
CA THR A 651 20.81 4.07 -25.13
C THR A 651 19.67 3.09 -25.40
N TYR A 652 18.43 3.56 -25.28
CA TYR A 652 17.22 2.82 -25.69
C TYR A 652 16.23 3.69 -26.48
N PHE A 653 16.63 4.92 -26.83
CA PHE A 653 15.95 5.78 -27.81
C PHE A 653 17.00 6.52 -28.64
N SER A 654 17.72 5.80 -29.48
CA SER A 654 18.44 6.39 -30.62
C SER A 654 18.59 5.31 -31.68
N ASP A 655 17.54 5.14 -32.47
CA ASP A 655 17.56 4.60 -33.83
C ASP A 655 16.11 4.68 -34.31
N ASP A 656 15.69 5.87 -34.75
CA ASP A 656 14.54 6.10 -35.65
C ASP A 656 14.36 7.61 -35.91
N GLU A 657 15.41 8.31 -36.37
CA GLU A 657 15.27 9.56 -37.16
C GLU A 657 16.52 9.75 -38.02
N ASP A 658 16.51 9.19 -39.24
CA ASP A 658 17.13 9.76 -40.44
C ASP A 658 16.92 8.81 -41.64
N GLU A 659 15.67 8.70 -42.13
CA GLU A 659 15.44 8.46 -43.55
C GLU A 659 14.89 9.75 -44.15
N GLY A 660 15.80 10.52 -44.75
CA GLY A 660 15.51 11.76 -45.43
C GLY A 660 14.60 11.54 -46.63
N ASP A 661 13.57 12.39 -46.70
CA ASP A 661 12.78 12.63 -47.89
C ASP A 661 13.70 13.04 -49.07
N GLN A 662 13.77 12.17 -50.07
CA GLN A 662 14.27 12.49 -51.40
C GLN A 662 13.12 12.27 -52.39
N TYR A 663 12.37 13.34 -52.66
CA TYR A 663 11.53 13.43 -53.85
C TYR A 663 12.24 14.31 -54.88
N ASP A 664 12.61 13.67 -56.00
CA ASP A 664 13.02 14.30 -57.26
C ASP A 664 11.83 15.00 -57.94
N ASP A 665 12.18 16.09 -58.64
CA ASP A 665 11.45 16.96 -59.60
C ASP A 665 10.36 17.94 -59.11
#